data_AF-A0A3N5T7T8-F1
#
_entry.id   AF-A0A3N5T7T8-F1
#
_cell.length_a   1.000
_cell.length_b   1.000
_cell.length_c   1.000
_cell.angle_alpha   90.00
_cell.angle_beta   90.00
_cell.angle_gamma   90.00
#
_symmetry.space_group_name_H-M   'P 1'
#
loop_
_entity.id
_entity.type
_entity.pdbx_description
1 polymer ?
#
loop_
_entity_poly.entity_id
_entity_poly.type
_entity_poly.pdbx_seq_one_letter_code
_entity_poly.pdbx_strand_id
1 'polypeptide(L)'
;MAFFFIFPGGRMRIVHAGIYPKICLMAAVAAVAVGGVLLSTCATGGTSGTGGTTMDQVPKEPSVTLSASDYILYVPGAKHQTDALADLSANGFVATAIANRHFSLVADSATGQRVLRLSTIDGMAETFKIPLSGAEKRLTLIFKARGALDPDNNSPYGLFCVTWQRGGYSSRLVHNAANTIRGSEGMTRLSSYSLVKAWHEYRLVFETAPDGTAITATVFIDGKQQHQSANVVSAGGEGNFLEFGENEAGSNGFGRFSYILVIKEIDVRQNALATIGKAVSQELVTVPALANDPDPAGRRPVKQPADINMTAADASSTDQKYVDPAFITGGKLNLASLPYSRVSAQKVTATPVFPKSFGLMPVLVVDKTGKDGAYTSIKAVLAAAKPGSVIYLKPGFYQEKIIVTTPDLMFIGESPVNTIIYGYEANSAGIGGNVLFDVDPVDGSFWAENLTFYNKGAEWNKTYGNEERRSVAFGARRLGTAFLRNCVFLGQQDTMYLRAGRMMLANCYIEGEVDFICGGGTVIFDNCHIHSLNHREGGYITAAAPSDTMGQGVNNGYVFRNCRRTFDPAYKGRNIFLGRGAWTGGSGGGSAQAKVVFLMCQLHEQIAQAGWKDWDAISTAAKQFYREYKCTGPGSIKADTATRKLLTDAEYASTYSTTEKILGFTPKMPYEK
;
A
#
# COMPACT_ATOMS: atom_id res chain seq x y z
N MET A 1 26.92 -13.93 -28.09
CA MET A 1 26.90 -14.72 -29.33
C MET A 1 26.30 -13.86 -30.42
N ALA A 2 27.10 -13.41 -31.39
CA ALA A 2 26.63 -12.73 -32.58
C ALA A 2 27.21 -13.47 -33.79
N PHE A 3 26.32 -13.87 -34.71
CA PHE A 3 26.63 -14.72 -35.86
C PHE A 3 27.21 -13.89 -37.01
N PHE A 4 28.31 -14.37 -37.61
CA PHE A 4 28.83 -13.87 -38.89
C PHE A 4 28.41 -14.83 -40.00
N PHE A 5 27.80 -14.30 -41.07
CA PHE A 5 27.59 -15.04 -42.31
C PHE A 5 28.68 -14.67 -43.33
N ILE A 6 29.36 -15.67 -43.88
CA ILE A 6 30.30 -15.54 -44.99
C ILE A 6 29.60 -16.05 -46.25
N PHE A 7 29.52 -15.24 -47.30
CA PHE A 7 29.20 -15.69 -48.66
C PHE A 7 30.44 -15.61 -49.55
N PRO A 8 30.64 -16.55 -50.50
CA PRO A 8 31.77 -16.51 -51.42
C PRO A 8 31.47 -15.54 -52.55
N GLY A 9 32.16 -14.40 -52.58
CA GLY A 9 31.95 -13.36 -53.59
C GLY A 9 32.50 -11.98 -53.25
N GLY A 10 33.63 -11.89 -52.55
CA GLY A 10 34.60 -10.79 -52.70
C GLY A 10 34.16 -9.33 -52.64
N ARG A 11 33.07 -8.93 -51.96
CA ARG A 11 32.78 -7.51 -51.66
C ARG A 11 32.21 -7.31 -50.26
N MET A 12 33.01 -6.69 -49.39
CA MET A 12 32.64 -6.28 -48.03
C MET A 12 32.08 -4.85 -48.09
N ARG A 13 30.85 -4.62 -47.61
CA ARG A 13 30.33 -3.26 -47.33
C ARG A 13 30.40 -3.01 -45.83
N ILE A 14 31.22 -2.04 -45.44
CA ILE A 14 31.28 -1.48 -44.10
C ILE A 14 30.32 -0.28 -44.08
N VAL A 15 29.36 -0.28 -43.15
CA VAL A 15 28.70 0.97 -42.72
C VAL A 15 29.39 1.36 -41.41
N HIS A 16 30.10 2.48 -41.43
CA HIS A 16 30.88 3.01 -40.32
C HIS A 16 30.24 4.32 -39.81
N ALA A 17 30.04 4.41 -38.50
CA ALA A 17 30.11 5.64 -37.69
C ALA A 17 30.24 5.14 -36.24
N GLY A 18 31.42 5.10 -35.63
CA GLY A 18 32.20 6.25 -35.16
C GLY A 18 32.19 6.27 -33.62
N ILE A 19 32.88 5.33 -32.96
CA ILE A 19 34.11 5.48 -32.14
C ILE A 19 33.93 6.20 -30.78
N TYR A 20 34.05 5.41 -29.71
CA TYR A 20 34.57 5.75 -28.37
C TYR A 20 35.98 5.11 -28.21
N PRO A 21 36.91 5.65 -27.39
CA PRO A 21 38.21 5.04 -27.21
C PRO A 21 38.28 4.06 -26.00
N LYS A 22 38.96 2.94 -26.27
CA LYS A 22 39.89 2.16 -25.43
C LYS A 22 39.40 1.53 -24.12
N ILE A 23 39.20 0.20 -24.17
CA ILE A 23 39.43 -0.72 -23.04
C ILE A 23 40.37 -1.84 -23.51
N CYS A 24 41.48 -2.02 -22.79
CA CYS A 24 42.40 -3.15 -22.94
C CYS A 24 41.80 -4.41 -22.31
N LEU A 25 41.82 -5.50 -23.06
CA LEU A 25 41.37 -6.83 -22.66
C LEU A 25 42.53 -7.56 -21.98
N MET A 26 42.43 -7.88 -20.68
CA MET A 26 43.26 -8.91 -20.03
C MET A 26 42.43 -10.19 -19.91
N ALA A 27 42.94 -11.27 -20.49
CA ALA A 27 42.39 -12.61 -20.39
C ALA A 27 42.73 -13.24 -19.03
N ALA A 28 41.72 -13.72 -18.32
CA ALA A 28 41.87 -14.55 -17.14
C ALA A 28 41.84 -16.04 -17.55
N VAL A 29 42.94 -16.75 -17.29
CA VAL A 29 43.00 -18.22 -17.32
C VAL A 29 42.63 -18.72 -15.92
N ALA A 30 41.63 -19.59 -15.86
CA ALA A 30 41.20 -20.27 -14.65
C ALA A 30 42.21 -21.35 -14.24
N ALA A 31 42.64 -21.35 -12.98
CA ALA A 31 43.34 -22.48 -12.36
C ALA A 31 42.67 -22.82 -11.02
N VAL A 32 42.27 -24.08 -10.92
CA VAL A 32 41.63 -24.74 -9.78
C VAL A 32 42.65 -24.89 -8.65
N ALA A 33 42.31 -24.49 -7.43
CA ALA A 33 43.12 -24.70 -6.23
C ALA A 33 42.70 -26.01 -5.54
N VAL A 34 43.64 -26.96 -5.46
CA VAL A 34 43.67 -28.04 -4.46
C VAL A 34 44.97 -27.88 -3.69
N GLY A 35 44.88 -27.97 -2.36
CA GLY A 35 45.87 -27.47 -1.42
C GLY A 35 47.23 -28.19 -1.37
N GLY A 36 48.15 -27.59 -0.63
CA GLY A 36 49.44 -28.19 -0.31
C GLY A 36 50.44 -27.15 0.21
N VAL A 37 50.70 -27.21 1.51
CA VAL A 37 51.80 -26.53 2.23
C VAL A 37 53.16 -26.95 1.66
N LEU A 38 54.10 -26.01 1.48
CA LEU A 38 55.53 -26.26 1.71
C LEU A 38 56.38 -24.98 1.75
N LEU A 39 57.28 -24.97 2.73
CA LEU A 39 58.25 -23.95 3.11
C LEU A 39 59.52 -23.94 2.23
N SER A 40 60.16 -22.77 2.21
CA SER A 40 61.62 -22.50 2.15
C SER A 40 62.42 -22.89 0.89
N THR A 41 63.12 -21.91 0.28
CA THR A 41 64.55 -21.60 0.48
C THR A 41 65.07 -20.64 -0.61
N CYS A 42 66.09 -19.87 -0.25
CA CYS A 42 66.82 -18.88 -1.05
C CYS A 42 67.72 -19.52 -2.13
N ALA A 43 68.00 -18.80 -3.23
CA ALA A 43 69.36 -18.33 -3.59
C ALA A 43 69.48 -17.80 -5.04
N THR A 44 70.00 -16.56 -5.13
CA THR A 44 71.02 -16.03 -6.07
C THR A 44 70.80 -15.98 -7.59
N GLY A 45 70.95 -14.75 -8.13
CA GLY A 45 71.91 -14.45 -9.20
C GLY A 45 71.34 -13.87 -10.50
N GLY A 46 71.63 -12.58 -10.77
CA GLY A 46 71.41 -11.99 -12.10
C GLY A 46 71.42 -10.46 -12.10
N THR A 47 72.57 -9.87 -12.41
CA THR A 47 72.87 -8.42 -12.39
C THR A 47 72.41 -7.64 -13.62
N SER A 48 72.26 -6.32 -13.38
CA SER A 48 72.45 -5.16 -14.28
C SER A 48 71.21 -4.56 -14.97
N GLY A 49 71.01 -3.26 -14.71
CA GLY A 49 69.99 -2.42 -15.33
C GLY A 49 69.70 -1.18 -14.49
N THR A 50 70.60 -0.20 -14.54
CA THR A 50 70.45 1.12 -13.91
C THR A 50 69.21 1.86 -14.40
N GLY A 51 68.34 2.23 -13.47
CA GLY A 51 67.18 3.09 -13.72
C GLY A 51 66.55 3.49 -12.39
N GLY A 52 67.09 4.55 -11.77
CA GLY A 52 66.51 5.15 -10.57
C GLY A 52 65.09 5.62 -10.86
N THR A 53 64.11 4.84 -10.40
CA THR A 53 62.74 5.29 -10.22
C THR A 53 62.55 5.43 -8.72
N THR A 54 62.32 6.67 -8.29
CA THR A 54 61.82 6.97 -6.96
C THR A 54 60.65 6.04 -6.66
N MET A 55 60.75 5.25 -5.59
CA MET A 55 59.57 4.62 -5.02
C MET A 55 58.56 5.73 -4.72
N ASP A 56 57.47 5.77 -5.49
CA ASP A 56 56.30 6.55 -5.14
C ASP A 56 55.92 6.16 -3.70
N GLN A 57 56.13 7.12 -2.79
CA GLN A 57 55.61 7.05 -1.44
C GLN A 57 54.10 6.83 -1.58
N VAL A 58 53.60 5.68 -1.11
CA VAL A 58 52.16 5.48 -0.92
C VAL A 58 51.66 6.70 -0.16
N PRO A 59 50.68 7.47 -0.69
CA PRO A 59 50.21 8.68 -0.04
C PRO A 59 49.85 8.36 1.41
N LYS A 60 50.54 9.00 2.36
CA LYS A 60 50.27 8.81 3.79
C LYS A 60 48.81 9.21 4.03
N GLU A 61 48.01 8.27 4.52
CA GLU A 61 46.60 8.53 4.81
C GLU A 61 46.47 9.75 5.73
N PRO A 62 45.57 10.70 5.45
CA PRO A 62 45.42 11.89 6.29
C PRO A 62 45.03 11.47 7.72
N SER A 63 45.77 11.98 8.70
CA SER A 63 45.43 11.82 10.12
C SER A 63 44.27 12.74 10.51
N VAL A 64 43.37 12.28 11.37
CA VAL A 64 42.32 13.11 11.98
C VAL A 64 42.35 12.96 13.51
N THR A 65 42.11 14.05 14.22
CA THR A 65 41.93 14.08 15.68
C THR A 65 40.60 14.75 15.96
N LEU A 66 39.77 14.13 16.82
CA LEU A 66 38.46 14.63 17.21
C LEU A 66 38.36 14.68 18.73
N SER A 67 37.90 15.80 19.26
CA SER A 67 37.50 15.95 20.66
C SER A 67 36.03 15.53 20.84
N ALA A 68 35.61 15.30 22.09
CA ALA A 68 34.22 14.92 22.39
C ALA A 68 33.18 15.98 21.97
N SER A 69 33.58 17.26 21.85
CA SER A 69 32.69 18.31 21.35
C SER A 69 32.56 18.31 19.84
N ASP A 70 33.42 17.62 19.10
CA ASP A 70 33.44 17.66 17.63
C ASP A 70 32.45 16.67 17.01
N TYR A 71 31.91 15.72 17.78
CA TYR A 71 31.02 14.71 17.24
C TYR A 71 29.88 14.31 18.18
N ILE A 72 28.85 13.69 17.59
CA ILE A 72 27.78 12.98 18.26
C ILE A 72 27.82 11.55 17.72
N LEU A 73 28.00 10.56 18.59
CA LEU A 73 28.00 9.15 18.22
C LEU A 73 26.82 8.45 18.87
N TYR A 74 25.97 7.85 18.03
CA TYR A 74 24.92 6.94 18.45
C TYR A 74 25.30 5.52 18.09
N VAL A 75 25.41 4.68 19.12
CA VAL A 75 25.56 3.24 19.02
C VAL A 75 24.26 2.60 19.49
N PRO A 76 23.50 1.93 18.61
CA PRO A 76 22.21 1.37 18.98
C PRO A 76 22.34 0.38 20.15
N GLY A 77 21.37 0.44 21.06
CA GLY A 77 21.28 -0.41 22.23
C GLY A 77 22.26 -0.11 23.35
N ALA A 78 23.12 0.90 23.22
CA ALA A 78 24.13 1.21 24.23
C ALA A 78 23.54 1.75 25.53
N LYS A 79 22.40 2.46 25.47
CA LYS A 79 21.71 2.99 26.65
C LYS A 79 20.44 2.21 26.99
N HIS A 80 19.72 1.71 25.98
CA HIS A 80 18.55 0.84 26.14
C HIS A 80 18.56 -0.31 25.13
N GLN A 81 18.70 -1.54 25.58
CA GLN A 81 18.96 -2.68 24.69
C GLN A 81 17.75 -3.19 23.87
N THR A 82 16.52 -2.80 24.23
CA THR A 82 15.28 -3.36 23.66
C THR A 82 14.26 -2.32 23.22
N ASP A 83 14.39 -1.08 23.68
CA ASP A 83 13.44 0.01 23.39
C ASP A 83 14.17 1.08 22.55
N ALA A 84 13.87 1.09 21.24
CA ALA A 84 14.58 1.95 20.30
C ALA A 84 14.27 3.44 20.55
N LEU A 85 13.03 3.80 20.88
CA LEU A 85 12.64 5.17 21.20
C LEU A 85 13.33 5.65 22.48
N ALA A 86 13.36 4.81 23.53
CA ALA A 86 14.09 5.14 24.75
C ALA A 86 15.60 5.29 24.49
N ASP A 87 16.19 4.41 23.68
CA ASP A 87 17.61 4.47 23.32
C ASP A 87 17.96 5.75 22.54
N LEU A 88 17.16 6.09 21.53
CA LEU A 88 17.29 7.34 20.76
C LEU A 88 17.17 8.56 21.68
N SER A 89 16.14 8.61 22.53
CA SER A 89 15.90 9.72 23.45
C SER A 89 17.03 9.88 24.46
N ALA A 90 17.53 8.78 25.02
CA ALA A 90 18.66 8.78 25.97
C ALA A 90 19.98 9.24 25.32
N ASN A 91 20.07 9.16 23.99
CA ASN A 91 21.17 9.70 23.20
C ASN A 91 20.90 11.11 22.64
N GLY A 92 19.81 11.76 23.09
CA GLY A 92 19.46 13.14 22.76
C GLY A 92 18.69 13.30 21.44
N PHE A 93 18.34 12.22 20.75
CA PHE A 93 17.56 12.28 19.53
C PHE A 93 16.07 12.51 19.84
N VAL A 94 15.40 13.31 19.02
CA VAL A 94 13.97 13.57 19.16
C VAL A 94 13.23 12.82 18.05
N ALA A 95 12.49 11.78 18.41
CA ALA A 95 11.65 11.00 17.50
C ALA A 95 10.16 11.17 17.84
N THR A 96 9.26 10.79 16.93
CA THR A 96 7.82 10.89 17.22
C THR A 96 7.36 9.78 18.18
N ALA A 97 6.16 9.94 18.76
CA ALA A 97 5.58 8.95 19.68
C ALA A 97 5.31 7.58 19.03
N ILE A 98 5.32 7.49 17.69
CA ILE A 98 5.09 6.22 16.98
C ILE A 98 6.40 5.52 16.57
N ALA A 99 7.57 6.05 16.94
CA ALA A 99 8.87 5.55 16.49
C ALA A 99 9.09 4.07 16.78
N ASN A 100 8.61 3.54 17.90
CA ASN A 100 8.71 2.12 18.23
C ASN A 100 7.87 1.19 17.33
N ARG A 101 7.01 1.73 16.44
CA ARG A 101 6.36 0.94 15.38
C ARG A 101 7.27 0.69 14.19
N HIS A 102 8.25 1.57 13.98
CA HIS A 102 9.08 1.56 12.77
C HIS A 102 10.55 1.28 13.08
N PHE A 103 11.02 1.67 14.27
CA PHE A 103 12.35 1.38 14.76
C PHE A 103 12.34 0.23 15.75
N SER A 104 13.29 -0.67 15.58
CA SER A 104 13.56 -1.78 16.49
C SER A 104 15.06 -2.00 16.64
N LEU A 105 15.47 -2.69 17.70
CA LEU A 105 16.85 -3.06 17.94
C LEU A 105 17.03 -4.55 17.66
N VAL A 106 17.92 -4.88 16.73
CA VAL A 106 18.24 -6.25 16.33
C VAL A 106 19.63 -6.60 16.85
N ALA A 107 19.82 -7.81 17.36
CA ALA A 107 21.10 -8.28 17.84
C ALA A 107 22.01 -8.75 16.70
N ASP A 108 23.27 -8.32 16.73
CA ASP A 108 24.37 -9.02 16.08
C ASP A 108 24.57 -10.37 16.78
N SER A 109 24.49 -11.45 16.01
CA SER A 109 24.62 -12.83 16.48
C SER A 109 26.01 -13.18 16.97
N ALA A 110 27.04 -12.47 16.50
CA ALA A 110 28.41 -12.72 16.89
C ALA A 110 28.81 -11.95 18.16
N THR A 111 28.39 -10.68 18.24
CA THR A 111 28.88 -9.75 19.27
C THR A 111 27.83 -9.40 20.34
N GLY A 112 26.55 -9.66 20.07
CA GLY A 112 25.43 -9.23 20.89
C GLY A 112 25.11 -7.73 20.79
N GLN A 113 25.95 -6.93 20.12
CA GLN A 113 25.70 -5.50 19.90
C GLN A 113 24.38 -5.29 19.15
N ARG A 114 23.71 -4.17 19.39
CA ARG A 114 22.44 -3.88 18.70
C ARG A 114 22.68 -3.08 17.43
N VAL A 115 21.79 -3.30 16.48
CA VAL A 115 21.69 -2.60 15.21
C VAL A 115 20.31 -1.98 15.14
N LEU A 116 20.24 -0.71 14.76
CA LEU A 116 18.96 -0.02 14.58
C LEU A 116 18.34 -0.49 13.27
N ARG A 117 17.14 -1.08 13.33
CA ARG A 117 16.36 -1.50 12.17
C ARG A 117 15.21 -0.53 11.96
N LEU A 118 15.11 0.02 10.75
CA LEU A 118 13.98 0.80 10.24
C LEU A 118 13.05 -0.10 9.41
N SER A 119 11.74 0.02 9.62
CA SER A 119 10.71 -0.70 8.88
C SER A 119 9.38 0.09 8.87
N THR A 120 9.11 0.82 7.78
CA THR A 120 7.90 1.65 7.59
C THR A 120 6.84 0.96 6.74
N ILE A 121 6.62 -0.34 6.97
CA ILE A 121 5.74 -1.17 6.11
C ILE A 121 4.24 -0.79 6.18
N ASP A 122 3.84 0.03 7.15
CA ASP A 122 2.48 0.52 7.28
C ASP A 122 2.18 1.75 6.39
N GLY A 123 3.15 2.20 5.58
CA GLY A 123 2.99 3.35 4.68
C GLY A 123 3.02 4.70 5.40
N MET A 124 3.39 4.71 6.69
CA MET A 124 3.57 5.93 7.47
C MET A 124 5.05 6.27 7.55
N ALA A 125 5.40 7.52 7.23
CA ALA A 125 6.75 8.03 7.41
C ALA A 125 7.10 8.19 8.90
N GLU A 126 8.37 8.02 9.22
CA GLU A 126 8.92 8.32 10.55
C GLU A 126 10.29 8.95 10.39
N THR A 127 10.58 9.87 11.31
CA THR A 127 11.84 10.62 11.34
C THR A 127 12.31 10.80 12.77
N PHE A 128 13.61 10.96 12.94
CA PHE A 128 14.18 11.48 14.17
C PHE A 128 15.11 12.66 13.88
N LYS A 129 15.19 13.57 14.84
CA LYS A 129 15.98 14.80 14.76
C LYS A 129 17.21 14.66 15.64
N ILE A 130 18.35 15.06 15.09
CA ILE A 130 19.60 15.23 15.83
C ILE A 130 19.67 16.68 16.31
N PRO A 131 19.78 16.94 17.62
CA PRO A 131 19.89 18.30 18.14
C PRO A 131 21.27 18.85 17.80
N LEU A 132 21.29 19.99 17.12
CA LEU A 132 22.51 20.73 16.79
C LEU A 132 22.41 22.13 17.42
N SER A 133 23.55 22.78 17.60
CA SER A 133 23.53 24.15 18.15
C SER A 133 22.99 25.17 17.12
N GLY A 134 23.12 24.85 15.83
CA GLY A 134 22.76 25.73 14.72
C GLY A 134 23.87 26.69 14.29
N ALA A 135 25.00 26.68 14.99
CA ALA A 135 26.19 27.44 14.60
C ALA A 135 26.99 26.73 13.50
N GLU A 136 26.84 25.40 13.38
CA GLU A 136 27.68 24.54 12.56
C GLU A 136 27.61 24.94 11.08
N LYS A 137 28.77 25.12 10.43
CA LYS A 137 28.91 25.42 9.00
C LYS A 137 29.13 24.16 8.17
N ARG A 138 29.62 23.08 8.80
CA ARG A 138 29.78 21.78 8.16
C ARG A 138 29.31 20.65 9.07
N LEU A 139 28.61 19.70 8.49
CA LEU A 139 28.24 18.45 9.13
C LEU A 139 28.60 17.28 8.24
N THR A 140 29.21 16.25 8.81
CA THR A 140 29.41 14.97 8.14
C THR A 140 28.68 13.89 8.92
N LEU A 141 27.60 13.36 8.32
CA LEU A 141 26.89 12.20 8.83
C LEU A 141 27.51 10.93 8.24
N ILE A 142 27.95 10.01 9.09
CA ILE A 142 28.53 8.73 8.72
C ILE A 142 27.71 7.62 9.35
N PHE A 143 27.30 6.65 8.54
CA PHE A 143 26.68 5.44 9.03
C PHE A 143 27.07 4.26 8.14
N LYS A 144 27.16 3.09 8.77
CA LYS A 144 27.24 1.82 8.05
C LYS A 144 25.85 1.24 7.96
N ALA A 145 25.37 1.00 6.75
CA ALA A 145 24.00 0.55 6.54
C ALA A 145 23.85 -0.52 5.46
N ARG A 146 22.79 -1.31 5.63
CA ARG A 146 22.29 -2.28 4.65
C ARG A 146 20.79 -2.06 4.50
N GLY A 147 20.32 -2.00 3.26
CA GLY A 147 18.89 -1.93 2.97
C GLY A 147 18.26 -3.30 2.76
N ALA A 148 17.10 -3.31 2.10
CA ALA A 148 16.54 -4.50 1.48
C ALA A 148 15.96 -4.18 0.12
N LEU A 149 15.75 -5.22 -0.67
CA LEU A 149 14.90 -5.12 -1.83
C LEU A 149 13.47 -5.46 -1.43
N ASP A 150 12.54 -4.80 -2.10
CA ASP A 150 11.17 -5.24 -2.17
C ASP A 150 11.16 -6.62 -2.84
N PRO A 151 10.87 -7.72 -2.10
CA PRO A 151 10.92 -9.08 -2.66
C PRO A 151 9.93 -9.28 -3.82
N ASP A 152 9.01 -8.33 -3.91
CA ASP A 152 7.86 -8.30 -4.77
C ASP A 152 8.23 -7.87 -6.22
N ASN A 153 8.98 -6.77 -6.38
CA ASN A 153 9.42 -6.24 -7.68
C ASN A 153 10.96 -6.11 -7.79
N ASN A 154 11.70 -6.53 -6.77
CA ASN A 154 13.15 -6.45 -6.65
C ASN A 154 13.71 -5.01 -6.72
N SER A 155 12.87 -4.00 -6.52
CA SER A 155 13.27 -2.60 -6.37
C SER A 155 13.80 -2.36 -4.96
N PRO A 156 14.78 -1.48 -4.78
CA PRO A 156 15.21 -1.08 -3.44
C PRO A 156 14.08 -0.51 -2.60
N TYR A 157 14.11 -0.78 -1.31
CA TYR A 157 13.44 0.08 -0.36
C TYR A 157 14.22 1.38 -0.17
N GLY A 158 13.51 2.43 0.28
CA GLY A 158 14.16 3.62 0.81
C GLY A 158 15.17 3.22 1.90
N LEU A 159 16.32 3.88 1.91
CA LEU A 159 17.32 3.66 2.97
C LEU A 159 17.41 4.87 3.89
N PHE A 160 17.43 6.07 3.32
CA PHE A 160 17.46 7.31 4.08
C PHE A 160 16.87 8.47 3.26
N CYS A 161 16.36 9.44 3.98
CA CYS A 161 16.04 10.79 3.57
C CYS A 161 16.62 11.67 4.68
N VAL A 162 17.73 12.34 4.37
CA VAL A 162 18.44 13.19 5.33
C VAL A 162 18.33 14.62 4.89
N THR A 163 17.77 15.45 5.76
CA THR A 163 17.61 16.88 5.52
C THR A 163 18.39 17.63 6.59
N TRP A 164 19.27 18.53 6.18
CA TRP A 164 19.81 19.53 7.08
C TRP A 164 19.13 20.86 6.82
N GLN A 165 18.61 21.45 7.90
CA GLN A 165 18.00 22.77 7.87
C GLN A 165 18.72 23.73 8.81
N ARG A 166 18.90 24.96 8.33
CA ARG A 166 19.44 26.10 9.08
C ARG A 166 18.69 27.37 8.70
N GLY A 167 17.88 27.90 9.62
CA GLY A 167 17.01 29.05 9.33
C GLY A 167 16.08 28.77 8.15
N GLY A 168 16.04 29.68 7.17
CA GLY A 168 15.25 29.55 5.94
C GLY A 168 15.87 28.63 4.87
N TYR A 169 17.05 28.06 5.11
CA TYR A 169 17.82 27.29 4.15
C TYR A 169 17.83 25.81 4.51
N SER A 170 17.72 24.93 3.52
CA SER A 170 17.85 23.49 3.72
C SER A 170 18.45 22.80 2.49
N SER A 171 19.09 21.66 2.72
CA SER A 171 19.45 20.72 1.66
C SER A 171 19.09 19.30 2.09
N ARG A 172 18.73 18.46 1.11
CA ARG A 172 18.18 17.13 1.33
C ARG A 172 18.83 16.12 0.42
N LEU A 173 19.10 14.93 0.94
CA LEU A 173 19.56 13.76 0.19
C LEU A 173 18.60 12.59 0.43
N VAL A 174 18.09 11.99 -0.65
CA VAL A 174 17.11 10.90 -0.58
C VAL A 174 17.59 9.69 -1.37
N HIS A 175 17.64 8.51 -0.74
CA HIS A 175 17.77 7.22 -1.41
C HIS A 175 16.39 6.60 -1.58
N ASN A 176 15.90 6.51 -2.82
CA ASN A 176 14.53 6.08 -3.13
C ASN A 176 14.45 4.71 -3.81
N ALA A 177 13.21 4.26 -4.05
CA ALA A 177 12.94 2.96 -4.67
C ALA A 177 13.41 2.82 -6.12
N ALA A 178 13.76 3.92 -6.79
CA ALA A 178 14.35 3.90 -8.13
C ALA A 178 15.88 3.68 -8.10
N ASN A 179 16.46 3.34 -6.93
CA ASN A 179 17.90 3.25 -6.70
C ASN A 179 18.63 4.56 -7.07
N THR A 180 18.01 5.70 -6.75
CA THR A 180 18.58 7.01 -7.05
C THR A 180 18.85 7.79 -5.79
N ILE A 181 19.90 8.61 -5.84
CA ILE A 181 20.10 9.67 -4.87
C ILE A 181 19.58 10.96 -5.48
N ARG A 182 18.59 11.58 -4.83
CA ARG A 182 18.05 12.88 -5.22
C ARG A 182 18.53 13.97 -4.26
N GLY A 183 18.94 15.09 -4.83
CA GLY A 183 19.16 16.35 -4.13
C GLY A 183 17.94 17.27 -4.23
N SER A 184 18.08 18.48 -3.74
CA SER A 184 17.14 19.60 -3.96
C SER A 184 16.93 19.94 -5.43
N GLU A 185 18.00 19.91 -6.22
CA GLU A 185 17.96 19.96 -7.69
C GLU A 185 18.92 18.90 -8.24
N GLY A 186 18.41 17.94 -9.00
CA GLY A 186 19.19 16.88 -9.64
C GLY A 186 19.06 15.50 -9.00
N MET A 187 19.47 14.48 -9.77
CA MET A 187 19.40 13.08 -9.38
C MET A 187 20.57 12.30 -9.96
N THR A 188 21.17 11.40 -9.18
CA THR A 188 22.11 10.39 -9.69
C THR A 188 21.50 9.00 -9.58
N ARG A 189 21.55 8.22 -10.67
CA ARG A 189 21.24 6.78 -10.64
C ARG A 189 22.44 6.00 -10.11
N LEU A 190 22.22 5.16 -9.12
CA LEU A 190 23.23 4.22 -8.65
C LEU A 190 23.23 2.98 -9.54
N SER A 191 24.40 2.57 -10.04
CA SER A 191 24.53 1.56 -11.10
C SER A 191 24.41 0.10 -10.63
N SER A 192 24.43 -0.16 -9.32
CA SER A 192 24.39 -1.53 -8.78
C SER A 192 23.28 -1.74 -7.73
N TYR A 193 22.52 -2.82 -7.88
CA TYR A 193 21.59 -3.32 -6.86
C TYR A 193 22.30 -3.91 -5.63
N SER A 194 23.60 -4.25 -5.75
CA SER A 194 24.39 -4.74 -4.61
C SER A 194 24.49 -3.71 -3.49
N LEU A 195 24.37 -2.41 -3.82
CA LEU A 195 24.42 -1.28 -2.89
C LEU A 195 23.37 -1.34 -1.78
N VAL A 196 22.29 -2.09 -1.99
CA VAL A 196 21.18 -2.18 -1.03
C VAL A 196 21.22 -3.52 -0.29
N LYS A 197 21.73 -4.58 -0.93
CA LYS A 197 21.84 -5.93 -0.35
C LYS A 197 23.04 -6.11 0.57
N ALA A 198 24.13 -5.38 0.33
CA ALA A 198 25.33 -5.44 1.15
C ALA A 198 25.39 -4.27 2.14
N TRP A 199 26.31 -4.39 3.10
CA TRP A 199 26.62 -3.31 4.01
C TRP A 199 27.59 -2.34 3.35
N HIS A 200 27.23 -1.06 3.33
CA HIS A 200 28.03 0.00 2.76
C HIS A 200 28.26 1.11 3.79
N GLU A 201 29.41 1.78 3.65
CA GLU A 201 29.62 3.06 4.34
C GLU A 201 28.91 4.15 3.54
N TYR A 202 28.04 4.90 4.21
CA TYR A 202 27.47 6.12 3.68
C TYR A 202 28.03 7.31 4.45
N ARG A 203 28.46 8.33 3.71
CA ARG A 203 28.96 9.59 4.25
C ARG A 203 28.24 10.73 3.56
N LEU A 204 27.37 11.42 4.28
CA LEU A 204 26.61 12.57 3.82
C LEU A 204 27.24 13.83 4.40
N VAL A 205 27.75 14.69 3.54
CA VAL A 205 28.41 15.94 3.97
C VAL A 205 27.54 17.10 3.57
N PHE A 206 27.19 17.92 4.55
CA PHE A 206 26.48 19.15 4.35
C PHE A 206 27.37 20.35 4.67
N GLU A 207 27.33 21.37 3.82
CA GLU A 207 28.11 22.60 3.99
C GLU A 207 27.25 23.82 3.73
N THR A 208 27.30 24.77 4.67
CA THR A 208 26.76 26.10 4.47
C THR A 208 27.73 26.92 3.61
N ALA A 209 27.20 27.64 2.63
CA ALA A 209 27.97 28.59 1.84
C ALA A 209 28.60 29.69 2.74
N PRO A 210 29.73 30.30 2.33
CA PRO A 210 30.43 31.30 3.14
C PRO A 210 29.57 32.49 3.57
N ASP A 211 28.59 32.86 2.74
CA ASP A 211 27.64 33.96 2.98
C ASP A 211 26.43 33.55 3.83
N GLY A 212 26.32 32.27 4.19
CA GLY A 212 25.21 31.73 4.98
C GLY A 212 23.92 31.51 4.19
N THR A 213 23.91 31.72 2.87
CA THR A 213 22.66 31.78 2.07
C THR A 213 22.39 30.53 1.24
N ALA A 214 23.20 29.49 1.39
CA ALA A 214 22.94 28.21 0.74
C ALA A 214 23.51 27.04 1.54
N ILE A 215 22.94 25.86 1.30
CA ILE A 215 23.47 24.60 1.81
C ILE A 215 23.68 23.64 0.63
N THR A 216 24.87 23.04 0.55
CA THR A 216 25.14 21.90 -0.33
C THR A 216 25.09 20.60 0.46
N ALA A 217 24.72 19.52 -0.22
CA ALA A 217 24.78 18.18 0.33
C ALA A 217 25.48 17.24 -0.67
N THR A 218 26.51 16.54 -0.21
CA THR A 218 27.30 15.60 -1.00
C THR A 218 27.26 14.23 -0.36
N VAL A 219 27.05 13.18 -1.15
CA VAL A 219 27.06 11.79 -0.67
C VAL A 219 28.27 11.05 -1.22
N PHE A 220 28.91 10.32 -0.33
CA PHE A 220 29.94 9.34 -0.64
C PHE A 220 29.43 7.96 -0.21
N ILE A 221 29.69 6.96 -1.04
CA ILE A 221 29.47 5.55 -0.70
C ILE A 221 30.81 4.83 -0.87
N ASP A 222 31.26 4.15 0.19
CA ASP A 222 32.56 3.48 0.27
C ASP A 222 33.71 4.38 -0.21
N GLY A 223 33.74 5.62 0.31
CA GLY A 223 34.73 6.64 -0.03
C GLY A 223 34.60 7.29 -1.41
N LYS A 224 33.65 6.87 -2.27
CA LYS A 224 33.45 7.42 -3.61
C LYS A 224 32.27 8.38 -3.66
N GLN A 225 32.49 9.60 -4.15
CA GLN A 225 31.41 10.57 -4.36
C GLN A 225 30.41 10.03 -5.38
N GLN A 226 29.14 10.00 -5.01
CA GLN A 226 28.05 9.53 -5.88
C GLN A 226 27.19 10.69 -6.40
N HIS A 227 26.93 11.69 -5.55
CA HIS A 227 26.04 12.80 -5.89
C HIS A 227 26.39 14.04 -5.06
N GLN A 228 26.10 15.21 -5.62
CA GLN A 228 26.17 16.50 -4.96
C GLN A 228 24.95 17.31 -5.38
N SER A 229 24.23 17.87 -4.41
CA SER A 229 23.08 18.74 -4.65
C SER A 229 23.53 20.09 -5.20
N ALA A 230 22.64 20.78 -5.92
CA ALA A 230 22.80 22.21 -6.17
C ALA A 230 22.68 23.03 -4.87
N ASN A 231 23.11 24.29 -4.93
CA ASN A 231 22.98 25.29 -3.86
C ASN A 231 21.50 25.70 -3.70
N VAL A 232 20.92 25.55 -2.51
CA VAL A 232 19.51 25.94 -2.26
C VAL A 232 19.44 27.18 -1.39
N VAL A 233 18.71 28.19 -1.86
CA VAL A 233 18.66 29.54 -1.25
C VAL A 233 17.36 29.79 -0.45
N SER A 234 16.32 28.95 -0.54
CA SER A 234 15.23 28.96 0.45
C SER A 234 14.28 27.78 0.27
N ALA A 235 14.01 27.05 1.35
CA ALA A 235 12.89 26.13 1.43
C ALA A 235 12.37 26.18 2.87
N GLY A 236 11.16 26.72 3.05
CA GLY A 236 10.60 27.03 4.36
C GLY A 236 10.66 25.85 5.34
N GLY A 237 10.92 26.17 6.61
CA GLY A 237 10.81 25.28 7.75
C GLY A 237 11.34 25.95 9.02
N GLU A 238 11.17 25.28 10.15
CA GLU A 238 11.49 25.82 11.46
C GLU A 238 12.58 24.97 12.11
N GLY A 239 13.86 25.38 12.08
CA GLY A 239 14.85 24.88 13.04
C GLY A 239 16.29 24.70 12.56
N ASN A 240 17.15 24.37 13.54
CA ASN A 240 18.57 24.06 13.40
C ASN A 240 18.79 22.58 13.75
N PHE A 241 18.36 21.67 12.89
CA PHE A 241 18.48 20.22 13.15
C PHE A 241 18.79 19.44 11.88
N LEU A 242 19.34 18.23 12.09
CA LEU A 242 19.45 17.21 11.05
C LEU A 242 18.28 16.24 11.22
N GLU A 243 17.44 16.11 10.21
CA GLU A 243 16.36 15.13 10.16
C GLU A 243 16.82 13.88 9.40
N PHE A 244 16.58 12.71 9.99
CA PHE A 244 16.86 11.42 9.38
C PHE A 244 15.59 10.56 9.39
N GLY A 245 15.19 10.04 8.24
CA GLY A 245 14.02 9.17 8.13
C GLY A 245 13.65 8.94 6.67
N GLU A 246 12.38 8.71 6.35
CA GLU A 246 11.93 8.53 4.96
C GLU A 246 10.86 9.54 4.62
N ASN A 247 11.11 10.40 3.64
CA ASN A 247 10.12 11.39 3.26
C ASN A 247 10.24 11.86 1.81
N GLU A 248 9.75 11.03 0.88
CA GLU A 248 9.05 11.47 -0.33
C GLU A 248 7.99 10.45 -0.77
N ALA A 249 6.80 10.95 -1.12
CA ALA A 249 5.78 10.25 -1.92
C ALA A 249 5.21 8.91 -1.40
N GLY A 250 5.39 8.56 -0.11
CA GLY A 250 4.81 7.34 0.45
C GLY A 250 5.54 6.05 0.09
N SER A 251 6.84 6.12 -0.25
CA SER A 251 7.66 4.92 -0.34
C SER A 251 7.92 4.37 1.07
N ASN A 252 7.69 3.07 1.27
CA ASN A 252 8.22 2.38 2.44
C ASN A 252 9.75 2.39 2.37
N GLY A 253 10.35 2.09 3.50
CA GLY A 253 11.65 1.51 3.48
C GLY A 253 12.19 1.11 4.81
N PHE A 254 13.45 0.72 4.65
CA PHE A 254 13.93 -0.51 5.22
C PHE A 254 15.44 -0.49 5.22
N GLY A 255 15.99 -0.38 6.43
CA GLY A 255 17.41 -0.19 6.64
C GLY A 255 17.85 -0.79 7.95
N ARG A 256 19.11 -1.20 7.99
CA ARG A 256 19.85 -1.47 9.21
C ARG A 256 20.99 -0.49 9.33
N PHE A 257 21.19 0.06 10.51
CA PHE A 257 22.24 1.03 10.81
C PHE A 257 23.04 0.54 12.01
N SER A 258 24.33 0.29 11.81
CA SER A 258 25.23 -0.16 12.89
C SER A 258 25.54 0.96 13.88
N TYR A 259 25.59 2.19 13.39
CA TYR A 259 25.82 3.40 14.16
C TYR A 259 25.38 4.61 13.36
N ILE A 260 25.25 5.74 14.03
CA ILE A 260 25.08 7.05 13.41
C ILE A 260 26.10 7.99 14.04
N LEU A 261 27.06 8.48 13.24
CA LEU A 261 28.10 9.40 13.67
C LEU A 261 27.93 10.73 12.97
N VAL A 262 27.81 11.81 13.73
CA VAL A 262 27.76 13.19 13.22
C VAL A 262 29.05 13.87 13.63
N ILE A 263 29.86 14.29 12.65
CA ILE A 263 31.05 15.11 12.89
C ILE A 263 30.74 16.55 12.47
N LYS A 264 31.10 17.50 13.32
CA LYS A 264 30.83 18.93 13.18
C LYS A 264 32.13 19.65 12.79
N GLU A 265 32.04 20.60 11.87
CA GLU A 265 33.12 21.49 11.38
C GLU A 265 34.30 20.81 10.67
N ILE A 266 34.77 19.67 11.16
CA ILE A 266 35.94 18.96 10.66
C ILE A 266 35.61 18.25 9.35
N ASP A 267 36.41 18.50 8.31
CA ASP A 267 36.32 17.76 7.05
C ASP A 267 37.01 16.40 7.22
N VAL A 268 36.23 15.34 7.08
CA VAL A 268 36.73 13.97 7.15
C VAL A 268 36.56 13.20 5.84
N ARG A 269 36.21 13.87 4.74
CA ARG A 269 35.87 13.24 3.45
C ARG A 269 36.94 12.28 2.93
N GLN A 270 38.21 12.60 3.15
CA GLN A 270 39.35 11.83 2.65
C GLN A 270 39.91 10.82 3.67
N ASN A 271 39.40 10.81 4.90
CA ASN A 271 39.85 9.86 5.92
C ASN A 271 39.16 8.51 5.74
N ALA A 272 39.91 7.41 5.88
CA ALA A 272 39.32 6.09 5.90
C ALA A 272 38.51 5.88 7.18
N LEU A 273 37.49 5.03 7.08
CA LEU A 273 36.58 4.76 8.18
C LEU A 273 37.29 4.19 9.42
N ALA A 274 38.34 3.39 9.23
CA ALA A 274 39.17 2.88 10.33
C ALA A 274 39.87 3.99 11.12
N THR A 275 40.37 5.01 10.42
CA THR A 275 41.07 6.15 11.03
C THR A 275 40.09 7.02 11.82
N ILE A 276 38.89 7.25 11.28
CA ILE A 276 37.81 7.93 12.01
C ILE A 276 37.40 7.13 13.24
N GLY A 277 37.24 5.80 13.11
CA GLY A 277 36.89 4.91 14.22
C GLY A 277 37.87 4.98 15.39
N LYS A 278 39.17 5.03 15.10
CA LYS A 278 40.20 5.27 16.13
C LYS A 278 40.03 6.63 16.82
N ALA A 279 39.73 7.69 16.06
CA ALA A 279 39.56 9.04 16.60
C ALA A 279 38.34 9.16 17.54
N VAL A 280 37.28 8.38 17.29
CA VAL A 280 36.08 8.36 18.16
C VAL A 280 36.06 7.15 19.13
N SER A 281 37.14 6.38 19.19
CA SER A 281 37.24 5.15 20.02
C SER A 281 36.10 4.14 19.78
N GLN A 282 35.67 3.98 18.53
CA GLN A 282 34.60 3.05 18.14
C GLN A 282 35.03 2.22 16.93
N GLU A 283 34.72 0.92 16.96
CA GLU A 283 34.86 0.06 15.78
C GLU A 283 33.76 0.39 14.77
N LEU A 284 34.14 0.91 13.61
CA LEU A 284 33.22 1.35 12.55
C LEU A 284 33.29 0.50 11.27
N VAL A 285 34.33 -0.31 11.10
CA VAL A 285 34.59 -1.05 9.86
C VAL A 285 33.88 -2.41 9.85
N THR A 286 33.77 -3.04 11.00
CA THR A 286 33.17 -4.38 11.12
C THR A 286 31.70 -4.40 10.68
N VAL A 287 31.31 -5.45 9.98
CA VAL A 287 29.95 -5.68 9.48
C VAL A 287 29.20 -6.57 10.49
N PRO A 288 28.02 -6.15 11.00
CA PRO A 288 27.23 -6.98 11.89
C PRO A 288 26.70 -8.26 11.21
N ALA A 289 26.69 -9.36 11.96
CA ALA A 289 26.10 -10.63 11.52
C ALA A 289 24.70 -10.79 12.13
N LEU A 290 23.66 -10.31 11.45
CA LEU A 290 22.29 -10.37 11.99
C LEU A 290 21.69 -11.77 11.83
N ALA A 291 21.39 -12.45 12.95
CA ALA A 291 20.63 -13.69 12.95
C ALA A 291 19.13 -13.41 13.07
N ASN A 292 18.30 -14.19 12.37
CA ASN A 292 16.84 -14.12 12.42
C ASN A 292 16.24 -12.74 12.04
N ASP A 293 16.97 -11.96 11.24
CA ASP A 293 16.49 -10.68 10.71
C ASP A 293 16.38 -10.74 9.17
N PRO A 294 15.35 -11.43 8.64
CA PRO A 294 15.16 -11.50 7.21
C PRO A 294 14.77 -10.13 6.65
N ASP A 295 15.12 -9.93 5.37
CA ASP A 295 14.50 -8.89 4.53
C ASP A 295 12.96 -9.08 4.58
N PRO A 296 12.16 -8.02 4.35
CA PRO A 296 10.73 -8.10 4.57
C PRO A 296 10.12 -9.12 3.61
N ALA A 297 9.12 -9.87 4.08
CA ALA A 297 8.42 -10.82 3.23
C ALA A 297 7.58 -10.10 2.16
N GLY A 298 7.42 -10.74 1.00
CA GLY A 298 6.61 -10.21 -0.08
C GLY A 298 5.15 -10.09 0.32
N ARG A 299 4.50 -9.03 -0.15
CA ARG A 299 3.05 -8.85 0.01
C ARG A 299 2.30 -9.60 -1.10
N ARG A 300 3.02 -10.09 -2.12
CA ARG A 300 2.50 -10.83 -3.29
C ARG A 300 2.14 -12.28 -2.97
N PRO A 301 0.99 -12.78 -3.46
CA PRO A 301 0.75 -14.21 -3.58
C PRO A 301 1.81 -14.89 -4.46
N VAL A 302 2.27 -16.05 -4.02
CA VAL A 302 3.41 -16.78 -4.59
C VAL A 302 3.04 -17.58 -5.85
N LYS A 303 1.74 -17.82 -6.08
CA LYS A 303 1.21 -18.60 -7.22
C LYS A 303 -0.09 -17.98 -7.73
N GLN A 304 -0.36 -18.09 -9.04
CA GLN A 304 -1.69 -17.92 -9.63
C GLN A 304 -2.53 -19.18 -9.38
N PRO A 305 -3.61 -19.14 -8.58
CA PRO A 305 -4.64 -20.17 -8.61
C PRO A 305 -5.18 -20.38 -10.03
N ALA A 306 -5.39 -21.64 -10.40
CA ALA A 306 -5.76 -22.05 -11.77
C ALA A 306 -7.06 -21.41 -12.30
N ASP A 307 -7.85 -20.77 -11.44
CA ASP A 307 -9.17 -20.22 -11.75
C ASP A 307 -9.22 -18.68 -11.80
N ILE A 308 -8.08 -17.99 -11.94
CA ILE A 308 -8.00 -16.51 -11.96
C ILE A 308 -7.96 -15.96 -13.39
N ASN A 309 -8.88 -15.04 -13.71
CA ASN A 309 -8.82 -14.16 -14.88
C ASN A 309 -7.84 -12.98 -14.65
N MET A 310 -6.53 -13.23 -14.73
CA MET A 310 -5.50 -12.20 -14.94
C MET A 310 -4.94 -12.34 -16.35
N THR A 311 -4.53 -11.24 -17.00
CA THR A 311 -4.00 -11.27 -18.37
C THR A 311 -2.69 -12.07 -18.43
N ALA A 312 -2.45 -12.75 -19.57
CA ALA A 312 -1.33 -13.68 -19.77
C ALA A 312 0.09 -13.07 -19.66
N ALA A 313 0.21 -11.75 -19.53
CA ALA A 313 1.50 -11.06 -19.41
C ALA A 313 2.10 -11.08 -17.98
N ASP A 314 1.31 -11.43 -16.96
CA ASP A 314 1.69 -11.35 -15.53
C ASP A 314 2.24 -12.69 -14.95
N ALA A 315 2.61 -13.67 -15.79
CA ALA A 315 2.62 -15.12 -15.47
C ALA A 315 3.97 -15.81 -15.09
N SER A 316 5.00 -15.14 -14.56
CA SER A 316 6.32 -15.79 -14.30
C SER A 316 6.79 -15.75 -12.83
N SER A 317 6.37 -16.72 -12.00
CA SER A 317 7.01 -17.01 -10.69
C SER A 317 6.77 -18.46 -10.23
N THR A 318 7.66 -19.05 -9.41
CA THR A 318 7.83 -20.51 -9.22
C THR A 318 7.84 -21.05 -7.77
N ASP A 319 7.27 -20.37 -6.77
CA ASP A 319 7.35 -20.81 -5.35
C ASP A 319 5.99 -21.32 -4.76
N GLN A 320 6.05 -22.26 -3.81
CA GLN A 320 4.95 -23.14 -3.37
C GLN A 320 4.35 -22.81 -1.97
N LYS A 321 4.75 -21.72 -1.29
CA LYS A 321 4.35 -21.45 0.10
C LYS A 321 3.65 -20.10 0.27
N TYR A 322 2.35 -20.03 0.02
CA TYR A 322 1.52 -18.84 0.32
C TYR A 322 0.89 -18.93 1.72
N VAL A 323 0.92 -17.81 2.45
CA VAL A 323 0.22 -17.60 3.73
C VAL A 323 -0.74 -16.42 3.54
N ASP A 324 -2.00 -16.59 3.93
CA ASP A 324 -3.05 -15.55 3.89
C ASP A 324 -2.54 -14.29 4.63
N PRO A 325 -2.73 -13.06 4.11
CA PRO A 325 -2.28 -11.86 4.80
C PRO A 325 -2.87 -11.80 6.22
N ALA A 326 -2.09 -11.22 7.13
CA ALA A 326 -2.17 -11.26 8.60
C ALA A 326 -3.52 -10.88 9.28
N PHE A 327 -4.61 -10.67 8.53
CA PHE A 327 -5.90 -10.18 9.02
C PHE A 327 -6.91 -11.30 9.34
N ILE A 328 -6.64 -12.52 8.88
CA ILE A 328 -7.37 -13.73 9.28
C ILE A 328 -6.50 -14.47 10.30
N THR A 329 -6.83 -14.33 11.57
CA THR A 329 -6.12 -15.01 12.66
C THR A 329 -7.00 -16.13 13.22
N GLY A 330 -6.47 -17.36 13.28
CA GLY A 330 -7.24 -18.51 13.78
C GLY A 330 -8.52 -18.80 12.98
N GLY A 331 -8.53 -18.49 11.68
CA GLY A 331 -9.68 -18.68 10.81
C GLY A 331 -10.83 -17.70 11.06
N LYS A 332 -10.56 -16.53 11.65
CA LYS A 332 -11.54 -15.47 11.85
C LYS A 332 -11.06 -14.12 11.32
N LEU A 333 -11.95 -13.40 10.66
CA LEU A 333 -11.78 -12.00 10.27
C LEU A 333 -11.80 -11.11 11.52
N ASN A 334 -10.77 -10.27 11.66
CA ASN A 334 -10.72 -9.30 12.74
C ASN A 334 -11.60 -8.08 12.44
N LEU A 335 -12.83 -8.05 12.95
CA LEU A 335 -13.72 -6.89 12.79
C LEU A 335 -13.22 -5.62 13.51
N ALA A 336 -12.19 -5.69 14.35
CA ALA A 336 -11.58 -4.49 14.94
C ALA A 336 -10.47 -3.90 14.06
N SER A 337 -9.96 -4.67 13.08
CA SER A 337 -8.91 -4.24 12.16
C SER A 337 -9.04 -4.99 10.83
N LEU A 338 -9.87 -4.45 9.94
CA LEU A 338 -10.15 -5.03 8.63
C LEU A 338 -8.96 -4.91 7.66
N PRO A 339 -8.87 -5.79 6.63
CA PRO A 339 -7.67 -5.93 5.83
C PRO A 339 -7.24 -4.67 5.07
N TYR A 340 -8.19 -3.91 4.50
CA TYR A 340 -7.83 -2.70 3.75
C TYR A 340 -7.77 -1.46 4.64
N SER A 341 -8.80 -1.24 5.46
CA SER A 341 -8.96 -0.01 6.25
C SER A 341 -8.25 -0.03 7.59
N ARG A 342 -7.98 -1.23 8.14
CA ARG A 342 -7.49 -1.43 9.51
C ARG A 342 -8.39 -0.81 10.58
N VAL A 343 -9.66 -0.54 10.26
CA VAL A 343 -10.64 0.00 11.21
C VAL A 343 -11.61 -1.05 11.73
N SER A 344 -12.37 -0.65 12.75
CA SER A 344 -13.43 -1.47 13.33
C SER A 344 -14.75 -1.41 12.52
N ALA A 345 -15.36 -2.54 12.21
CA ALA A 345 -16.69 -2.67 11.59
C ALA A 345 -17.82 -2.58 12.64
N GLN A 346 -18.11 -1.37 13.14
CA GLN A 346 -18.93 -1.16 14.34
C GLN A 346 -20.42 -1.53 14.22
N LYS A 347 -20.94 -1.68 13.00
CA LYS A 347 -22.36 -2.00 12.74
C LYS A 347 -22.62 -3.49 12.50
N VAL A 348 -21.57 -4.31 12.50
CA VAL A 348 -21.64 -5.76 12.22
C VAL A 348 -21.59 -6.55 13.52
N THR A 349 -22.48 -7.53 13.64
CA THR A 349 -22.55 -8.44 14.79
C THR A 349 -21.66 -9.65 14.52
N ALA A 350 -20.57 -9.77 15.28
CA ALA A 350 -19.59 -10.85 15.14
C ALA A 350 -20.16 -12.23 15.54
N THR A 351 -21.07 -12.26 16.50
CA THR A 351 -21.72 -13.50 16.99
C THR A 351 -23.23 -13.34 16.88
N PRO A 352 -23.79 -13.43 15.66
CA PRO A 352 -25.21 -13.25 15.44
C PRO A 352 -25.99 -14.42 16.04
N VAL A 353 -27.26 -14.17 16.40
CA VAL A 353 -28.17 -15.24 16.80
C VAL A 353 -28.59 -15.99 15.54
N PHE A 354 -28.14 -17.24 15.43
CA PHE A 354 -28.52 -18.08 14.30
C PHE A 354 -29.99 -18.50 14.39
N PRO A 355 -30.76 -18.48 13.29
CA PRO A 355 -32.16 -18.91 13.31
C PRO A 355 -32.27 -20.39 13.71
N LYS A 356 -33.17 -20.67 14.67
CA LYS A 356 -33.39 -22.04 15.18
C LYS A 356 -34.04 -22.98 14.15
N SER A 357 -34.72 -22.43 13.15
CA SER A 357 -35.41 -23.17 12.09
C SER A 357 -35.59 -22.28 10.87
N PHE A 358 -35.54 -22.89 9.69
CA PHE A 358 -35.89 -22.27 8.41
C PHE A 358 -37.32 -22.68 7.96
N GLY A 359 -38.17 -23.13 8.89
CA GLY A 359 -39.51 -23.61 8.58
C GLY A 359 -39.48 -24.85 7.68
N LEU A 360 -40.30 -24.82 6.62
CA LEU A 360 -40.40 -25.90 5.62
C LEU A 360 -39.44 -25.70 4.42
N MET A 361 -38.57 -24.70 4.47
CA MET A 361 -37.66 -24.40 3.36
C MET A 361 -36.60 -25.51 3.20
N PRO A 362 -36.28 -25.95 1.96
CA PRO A 362 -35.22 -26.93 1.74
C PRO A 362 -33.86 -26.36 2.13
N VAL A 363 -33.19 -26.97 3.11
CA VAL A 363 -31.86 -26.53 3.56
C VAL A 363 -30.79 -27.41 2.92
N LEU A 364 -29.87 -26.78 2.19
CA LEU A 364 -28.70 -27.42 1.61
C LEU A 364 -27.46 -26.90 2.33
N VAL A 365 -26.74 -27.82 2.98
CA VAL A 365 -25.59 -27.49 3.84
C VAL A 365 -24.30 -27.52 3.02
N VAL A 366 -23.48 -26.48 3.15
CA VAL A 366 -22.12 -26.42 2.64
C VAL A 366 -21.14 -26.50 3.81
N ASP A 367 -20.31 -27.53 3.80
CA ASP A 367 -19.20 -27.74 4.72
C ASP A 367 -18.03 -28.36 3.96
N LYS A 368 -16.86 -27.73 4.04
CA LYS A 368 -15.62 -28.23 3.43
C LYS A 368 -15.25 -29.65 3.83
N THR A 369 -15.72 -30.12 5.00
CA THR A 369 -15.44 -31.50 5.46
C THR A 369 -16.27 -32.56 4.73
N GLY A 370 -17.39 -32.17 4.10
CA GLY A 370 -18.32 -33.09 3.44
C GLY A 370 -19.07 -34.04 4.40
N LYS A 371 -18.97 -33.81 5.72
CA LYS A 371 -19.64 -34.64 6.73
C LYS A 371 -21.16 -34.54 6.60
N ASP A 372 -21.84 -35.61 7.02
CA ASP A 372 -23.30 -35.70 7.08
C ASP A 372 -24.00 -35.42 5.72
N GLY A 373 -23.31 -35.68 4.61
CA GLY A 373 -23.83 -35.46 3.26
C GLY A 373 -23.84 -33.99 2.82
N ALA A 374 -23.10 -33.11 3.52
CA ALA A 374 -22.93 -31.72 3.13
C ALA A 374 -22.16 -31.58 1.80
N TYR A 375 -22.51 -30.54 1.04
CA TYR A 375 -21.77 -30.16 -0.15
C TYR A 375 -20.42 -29.55 0.25
N THR A 376 -19.35 -29.88 -0.46
CA THR A 376 -18.01 -29.40 -0.13
C THR A 376 -17.68 -28.01 -0.70
N SER A 377 -18.55 -27.47 -1.57
CA SER A 377 -18.37 -26.17 -2.22
C SER A 377 -19.69 -25.48 -2.53
N ILE A 378 -19.64 -24.15 -2.70
CA ILE A 378 -20.81 -23.34 -3.05
C ILE A 378 -21.26 -23.64 -4.49
N LYS A 379 -20.32 -23.86 -5.42
CA LYS A 379 -20.66 -24.27 -6.79
C LYS A 379 -21.41 -25.61 -6.84
N ALA A 380 -21.00 -26.58 -6.02
CA ALA A 380 -21.64 -27.89 -5.99
C ALA A 380 -23.09 -27.81 -5.47
N VAL A 381 -23.33 -27.03 -4.41
CA VAL A 381 -24.69 -26.87 -3.89
C VAL A 381 -25.58 -26.08 -4.85
N LEU A 382 -25.04 -25.09 -5.55
CA LEU A 382 -25.79 -24.32 -6.55
C LEU A 382 -26.26 -25.18 -7.73
N ALA A 383 -25.51 -26.22 -8.09
CA ALA A 383 -25.95 -27.18 -9.11
C ALA A 383 -27.17 -28.01 -8.69
N ALA A 384 -27.42 -28.15 -7.38
CA ALA A 384 -28.55 -28.89 -6.82
C ALA A 384 -29.70 -27.99 -6.32
N ALA A 385 -29.43 -26.69 -6.11
CA ALA A 385 -30.37 -25.74 -5.56
C ALA A 385 -31.59 -25.52 -6.47
N LYS A 386 -32.75 -25.36 -5.84
CA LYS A 386 -34.02 -24.99 -6.49
C LYS A 386 -34.53 -23.66 -5.92
N PRO A 387 -35.41 -22.94 -6.62
CA PRO A 387 -36.03 -21.74 -6.05
C PRO A 387 -36.62 -21.98 -4.66
N GLY A 388 -36.37 -21.07 -3.73
CA GLY A 388 -36.75 -21.19 -2.32
C GLY A 388 -35.79 -21.99 -1.44
N SER A 389 -34.66 -22.49 -1.98
CA SER A 389 -33.67 -23.22 -1.17
C SER A 389 -32.88 -22.28 -0.26
N VAL A 390 -32.57 -22.78 0.94
CA VAL A 390 -31.61 -22.17 1.87
C VAL A 390 -30.25 -22.80 1.66
N ILE A 391 -29.28 -22.00 1.24
CA ILE A 391 -27.88 -22.37 1.17
C ILE A 391 -27.23 -22.01 2.50
N TYR A 392 -27.01 -23.01 3.34
CA TYR A 392 -26.43 -22.82 4.67
C TYR A 392 -24.93 -23.12 4.64
N LEU A 393 -24.10 -22.10 4.86
CA LEU A 393 -22.65 -22.20 4.87
C LEU A 393 -22.14 -22.33 6.31
N LYS A 394 -21.43 -23.43 6.58
CA LYS A 394 -20.66 -23.61 7.81
C LYS A 394 -19.45 -22.67 7.87
N PRO A 395 -18.86 -22.43 9.05
CA PRO A 395 -17.63 -21.65 9.17
C PRO A 395 -16.55 -22.19 8.24
N GLY A 396 -15.99 -21.31 7.42
CA GLY A 396 -15.04 -21.66 6.39
C GLY A 396 -14.68 -20.49 5.48
N PHE A 397 -13.58 -20.69 4.76
CA PHE A 397 -13.03 -19.76 3.77
C PHE A 397 -13.31 -20.30 2.37
N TYR A 398 -14.39 -19.88 1.73
CA TYR A 398 -14.82 -20.40 0.44
C TYR A 398 -14.15 -19.60 -0.70
N GLN A 399 -13.06 -20.14 -1.23
CA GLN A 399 -12.34 -19.54 -2.35
C GLN A 399 -13.03 -19.87 -3.68
N GLU A 400 -14.10 -19.17 -4.00
CA GLU A 400 -14.91 -19.48 -5.18
C GLU A 400 -15.49 -18.21 -5.81
N LYS A 401 -15.34 -18.09 -7.14
CA LYS A 401 -16.16 -17.19 -7.93
C LYS A 401 -17.54 -17.79 -8.13
N ILE A 402 -18.58 -17.04 -7.73
CA ILE A 402 -19.95 -17.51 -7.66
C ILE A 402 -20.81 -16.72 -8.64
N ILE A 403 -21.64 -17.45 -9.39
CA ILE A 403 -22.71 -16.89 -10.21
C ILE A 403 -24.01 -17.54 -9.75
N VAL A 404 -24.97 -16.73 -9.31
CA VAL A 404 -26.30 -17.18 -8.85
C VAL A 404 -27.34 -16.84 -9.92
N THR A 405 -27.79 -17.85 -10.65
CA THR A 405 -28.85 -17.72 -11.68
C THR A 405 -30.19 -18.30 -11.23
N THR A 406 -30.21 -19.12 -10.19
CA THR A 406 -31.45 -19.65 -9.61
C THR A 406 -32.13 -18.55 -8.79
N PRO A 407 -33.41 -18.23 -9.04
CA PRO A 407 -34.13 -17.23 -8.26
C PRO A 407 -34.46 -17.72 -6.85
N ASP A 408 -34.77 -16.78 -5.98
CA ASP A 408 -35.35 -16.99 -4.65
C ASP A 408 -34.47 -17.84 -3.72
N LEU A 409 -33.15 -17.73 -3.86
CA LEU A 409 -32.19 -18.37 -2.96
C LEU A 409 -31.88 -17.51 -1.74
N MET A 410 -31.69 -18.18 -0.60
CA MET A 410 -31.26 -17.55 0.63
C MET A 410 -29.92 -18.13 1.09
N PHE A 411 -28.90 -17.28 1.18
CA PHE A 411 -27.56 -17.63 1.63
C PHE A 411 -27.37 -17.24 3.09
N ILE A 412 -27.11 -18.20 3.97
CA ILE A 412 -26.96 -17.95 5.41
C ILE A 412 -25.61 -18.50 5.89
N GLY A 413 -24.78 -17.64 6.48
CA GLY A 413 -23.59 -18.04 7.22
C GLY A 413 -23.85 -18.16 8.73
N GLU A 414 -22.97 -18.85 9.45
CA GLU A 414 -23.01 -18.85 10.92
C GLU A 414 -22.55 -17.52 11.51
N SER A 415 -21.58 -16.86 10.88
CA SER A 415 -21.10 -15.53 11.27
C SER A 415 -20.30 -14.88 10.14
N PRO A 416 -20.41 -13.55 9.97
CA PRO A 416 -19.58 -12.85 8.99
C PRO A 416 -18.09 -12.97 9.30
N VAL A 417 -17.69 -13.22 10.55
CA VAL A 417 -16.26 -13.28 10.91
C VAL A 417 -15.61 -14.61 10.56
N ASN A 418 -16.37 -15.66 10.30
CA ASN A 418 -15.82 -16.99 10.04
C ASN A 418 -16.44 -17.69 8.83
N THR A 419 -17.43 -17.09 8.17
CA THR A 419 -18.05 -17.59 6.94
C THR A 419 -17.76 -16.60 5.82
N ILE A 420 -16.62 -16.82 5.15
CA ILE A 420 -15.99 -15.84 4.27
C ILE A 420 -15.91 -16.42 2.86
N ILE A 421 -16.55 -15.76 1.90
CA ILE A 421 -16.44 -16.05 0.48
C ILE A 421 -15.41 -15.08 -0.08
N TYR A 422 -14.36 -15.60 -0.71
CA TYR A 422 -13.27 -14.77 -1.22
C TYR A 422 -12.74 -15.23 -2.58
N GLY A 423 -12.07 -14.32 -3.27
CA GLY A 423 -11.41 -14.59 -4.54
C GLY A 423 -10.58 -13.39 -5.01
N TYR A 424 -10.07 -13.46 -6.23
CA TYR A 424 -9.07 -12.52 -6.74
C TYR A 424 -9.51 -11.87 -8.06
N GLU A 425 -10.79 -11.55 -8.18
CA GLU A 425 -11.37 -11.05 -9.43
C GLU A 425 -11.01 -9.56 -9.63
N ALA A 426 -10.20 -9.25 -10.64
CA ALA A 426 -9.85 -7.88 -11.00
C ALA A 426 -9.67 -7.70 -12.52
N ASN A 427 -10.12 -6.58 -13.08
CA ASN A 427 -9.96 -6.29 -14.51
C ASN A 427 -9.91 -4.77 -14.78
N SER A 428 -9.05 -4.34 -15.71
CA SER A 428 -8.97 -2.95 -16.19
C SER A 428 -10.00 -2.63 -17.28
N ALA A 429 -10.48 -3.64 -18.02
CA ALA A 429 -11.38 -3.49 -19.17
C ALA A 429 -12.85 -3.19 -18.82
N GLY A 430 -13.24 -3.23 -17.54
CA GLY A 430 -14.61 -2.94 -17.08
C GLY A 430 -15.08 -3.84 -15.94
N ILE A 431 -16.37 -3.77 -15.62
CA ILE A 431 -17.06 -4.59 -14.60
C ILE A 431 -17.44 -5.99 -15.14
N GLY A 432 -17.33 -6.20 -16.45
CA GLY A 432 -17.57 -7.51 -17.07
C GLY A 432 -16.48 -8.52 -16.73
N GLY A 433 -16.81 -9.50 -15.89
CA GLY A 433 -15.96 -10.68 -15.64
C GLY A 433 -15.07 -10.62 -14.40
N ASN A 434 -15.10 -9.54 -13.62
CA ASN A 434 -14.33 -9.32 -12.39
C ASN A 434 -15.22 -9.21 -11.11
N VAL A 435 -16.42 -9.80 -11.17
CA VAL A 435 -17.34 -9.93 -10.03
C VAL A 435 -17.10 -11.25 -9.31
N LEU A 436 -16.81 -11.18 -8.01
CA LEU A 436 -16.61 -12.36 -7.17
C LEU A 436 -17.92 -13.12 -6.94
N PHE A 437 -18.96 -12.43 -6.46
CA PHE A 437 -20.27 -13.02 -6.20
C PHE A 437 -21.33 -12.28 -7.03
N ASP A 438 -21.77 -12.89 -8.12
CA ASP A 438 -22.61 -12.27 -9.13
C ASP A 438 -24.02 -12.84 -9.11
N VAL A 439 -25.00 -12.04 -8.70
CA VAL A 439 -26.41 -12.44 -8.59
C VAL A 439 -27.19 -11.94 -9.80
N ASP A 440 -27.67 -12.89 -10.60
CA ASP A 440 -28.34 -12.62 -11.87
C ASP A 440 -29.48 -13.62 -12.19
N PRO A 441 -30.53 -13.69 -11.34
CA PRO A 441 -31.59 -14.68 -11.49
C PRO A 441 -32.65 -14.34 -12.54
N VAL A 442 -32.56 -13.16 -13.17
CA VAL A 442 -33.55 -12.65 -14.13
C VAL A 442 -34.94 -12.51 -13.50
N ASP A 443 -35.13 -11.45 -12.71
CA ASP A 443 -36.38 -11.05 -12.04
C ASP A 443 -36.79 -11.89 -10.80
N GLY A 444 -35.84 -12.59 -10.19
CA GLY A 444 -36.04 -13.30 -8.91
C GLY A 444 -35.70 -12.46 -7.67
N SER A 445 -35.92 -13.06 -6.50
CA SER A 445 -35.45 -12.51 -5.22
C SER A 445 -34.14 -13.14 -4.75
N PHE A 446 -33.41 -12.46 -3.87
CA PHE A 446 -32.18 -12.98 -3.26
C PHE A 446 -32.02 -12.52 -1.81
N TRP A 447 -31.57 -13.41 -0.95
CA TRP A 447 -31.27 -13.11 0.45
C TRP A 447 -29.87 -13.53 0.84
N ALA A 448 -29.20 -12.72 1.66
CA ALA A 448 -27.93 -13.10 2.28
C ALA A 448 -27.84 -12.62 3.73
N GLU A 449 -27.32 -13.45 4.61
CA GLU A 449 -27.12 -13.09 6.01
C GLU A 449 -25.86 -13.68 6.62
N ASN A 450 -25.18 -12.88 7.46
CA ASN A 450 -24.03 -13.32 8.24
C ASN A 450 -22.85 -13.83 7.39
N LEU A 451 -22.57 -13.16 6.27
CA LEU A 451 -21.52 -13.55 5.33
C LEU A 451 -20.55 -12.40 5.07
N THR A 452 -19.29 -12.75 4.81
CA THR A 452 -18.32 -11.82 4.24
C THR A 452 -18.07 -12.13 2.77
N PHE A 453 -18.14 -11.11 1.93
CA PHE A 453 -17.74 -11.14 0.52
C PHE A 453 -16.45 -10.34 0.39
N TYR A 454 -15.35 -11.01 0.07
CA TYR A 454 -14.02 -10.40 0.08
C TYR A 454 -13.32 -10.60 -1.27
N ASN A 455 -13.31 -9.56 -2.09
CA ASN A 455 -12.53 -9.57 -3.31
C ASN A 455 -11.14 -9.00 -3.06
N LYS A 456 -10.15 -9.90 -3.14
CA LYS A 456 -8.71 -9.64 -2.97
C LYS A 456 -8.03 -9.27 -4.29
N GLY A 457 -8.74 -9.25 -5.42
CA GLY A 457 -8.15 -8.90 -6.71
C GLY A 457 -7.48 -7.51 -6.69
N ALA A 458 -7.97 -6.64 -5.82
CA ALA A 458 -7.45 -5.31 -5.59
C ALA A 458 -6.07 -5.26 -4.90
N GLU A 459 -5.72 -6.28 -4.08
CA GLU A 459 -4.38 -6.43 -3.51
C GLU A 459 -3.32 -6.62 -4.61
N TRP A 460 -3.73 -7.09 -5.79
CA TRP A 460 -2.88 -7.21 -6.98
C TRP A 460 -2.63 -5.85 -7.66
N ASN A 461 -3.60 -4.93 -7.60
CA ASN A 461 -3.51 -3.62 -8.28
C ASN A 461 -2.40 -2.75 -7.72
N LYS A 462 -2.26 -2.70 -6.39
CA LYS A 462 -1.17 -1.95 -5.72
C LYS A 462 0.20 -2.56 -5.98
N THR A 463 0.23 -3.76 -6.52
CA THR A 463 1.38 -4.65 -6.51
C THR A 463 1.96 -4.86 -7.91
N TYR A 464 1.14 -4.85 -8.99
CA TYR A 464 1.59 -5.17 -10.35
C TYR A 464 1.29 -4.12 -11.43
N GLY A 465 0.70 -2.95 -11.11
CA GLY A 465 0.53 -1.93 -12.14
C GLY A 465 0.09 -0.56 -11.62
N ASN A 466 0.44 0.49 -12.38
CA ASN A 466 -0.13 1.82 -12.21
C ASN A 466 -1.59 1.93 -12.71
N GLU A 467 -2.17 0.81 -13.15
CA GLU A 467 -3.48 0.75 -13.79
C GLU A 467 -4.58 0.44 -12.77
N GLU A 468 -5.60 1.30 -12.74
CA GLU A 468 -6.85 1.09 -12.01
C GLU A 468 -7.56 -0.17 -12.53
N ARG A 469 -7.57 -1.26 -11.73
CA ARG A 469 -8.38 -2.45 -12.03
C ARG A 469 -9.56 -2.50 -11.07
N ARG A 470 -10.75 -2.66 -11.62
CA ARG A 470 -11.99 -2.79 -10.84
C ARG A 470 -12.01 -4.15 -10.15
N SER A 471 -12.45 -4.25 -8.90
CA SER A 471 -12.50 -5.51 -8.14
C SER A 471 -13.80 -5.60 -7.34
N VAL A 472 -14.81 -6.20 -7.96
CA VAL A 472 -16.19 -6.19 -7.48
C VAL A 472 -16.41 -7.37 -6.55
N ALA A 473 -16.72 -7.13 -5.27
CA ALA A 473 -17.00 -8.17 -4.29
C ALA A 473 -18.41 -8.76 -4.46
N PHE A 474 -19.39 -7.90 -4.77
CA PHE A 474 -20.78 -8.30 -4.92
C PHE A 474 -21.45 -7.59 -6.10
N GLY A 475 -22.07 -8.35 -6.98
CA GLY A 475 -22.83 -7.88 -8.12
C GLY A 475 -24.30 -8.26 -8.04
N ALA A 476 -25.19 -7.33 -8.38
CA ALA A 476 -26.63 -7.51 -8.47
C ALA A 476 -27.09 -7.00 -9.85
N ARG A 477 -27.40 -7.92 -10.77
CA ARG A 477 -27.57 -7.59 -12.20
C ARG A 477 -29.01 -7.39 -12.63
N ARG A 478 -29.81 -8.45 -12.64
CA ARG A 478 -31.23 -8.46 -13.06
C ARG A 478 -32.07 -9.05 -11.94
N LEU A 479 -32.01 -8.42 -10.77
CA LEU A 479 -32.79 -8.81 -9.59
C LEU A 479 -34.16 -8.13 -9.58
N GLY A 480 -35.18 -8.83 -9.11
CA GLY A 480 -36.46 -8.24 -8.72
C GLY A 480 -36.32 -7.57 -7.36
N THR A 481 -36.06 -8.37 -6.32
CA THR A 481 -35.82 -7.87 -4.95
C THR A 481 -34.60 -8.50 -4.28
N ALA A 482 -33.99 -7.82 -3.31
CA ALA A 482 -33.01 -8.48 -2.44
C ALA A 482 -32.98 -7.91 -1.03
N PHE A 483 -32.64 -8.76 -0.05
CA PHE A 483 -32.37 -8.32 1.32
C PHE A 483 -31.10 -8.98 1.87
N LEU A 484 -30.11 -8.14 2.21
CA LEU A 484 -28.85 -8.58 2.79
C LEU A 484 -28.70 -7.98 4.18
N ARG A 485 -28.38 -8.81 5.18
CA ARG A 485 -28.29 -8.37 6.57
C ARG A 485 -27.02 -8.87 7.26
N ASN A 486 -26.39 -8.01 8.05
CA ASN A 486 -25.19 -8.36 8.82
C ASN A 486 -24.06 -8.95 7.96
N CYS A 487 -23.88 -8.39 6.75
CA CYS A 487 -22.85 -8.81 5.80
C CYS A 487 -21.68 -7.83 5.76
N VAL A 488 -20.52 -8.32 5.36
CA VAL A 488 -19.29 -7.52 5.18
C VAL A 488 -18.87 -7.58 3.72
N PHE A 489 -18.64 -6.43 3.10
CA PHE A 489 -18.20 -6.31 1.71
C PHE A 489 -16.84 -5.62 1.67
N LEU A 490 -15.81 -6.38 1.27
CA LEU A 490 -14.43 -5.94 1.24
C LEU A 490 -13.94 -5.91 -0.21
N GLY A 491 -13.59 -4.71 -0.68
CA GLY A 491 -13.06 -4.45 -2.02
C GLY A 491 -12.41 -3.07 -2.09
N GLN A 492 -12.08 -2.62 -3.30
CA GLN A 492 -11.49 -1.29 -3.52
C GLN A 492 -12.31 -0.48 -4.52
N GLN A 493 -11.95 -0.52 -5.81
CA GLN A 493 -12.73 0.12 -6.86
C GLN A 493 -13.91 -0.77 -7.25
N ASP A 494 -15.11 -0.18 -7.33
CA ASP A 494 -16.36 -0.86 -7.67
C ASP A 494 -16.74 -2.03 -6.73
N THR A 495 -16.41 -1.97 -5.42
CA THR A 495 -16.69 -3.04 -4.44
C THR A 495 -18.08 -3.67 -4.59
N MET A 496 -19.10 -2.84 -4.84
CA MET A 496 -20.47 -3.26 -5.10
C MET A 496 -20.97 -2.74 -6.44
N TYR A 497 -21.39 -3.66 -7.31
CA TYR A 497 -22.06 -3.34 -8.57
C TYR A 497 -23.56 -3.68 -8.50
N LEU A 498 -24.37 -2.68 -8.15
CA LEU A 498 -25.81 -2.79 -7.96
C LEU A 498 -26.54 -2.29 -9.21
N ARG A 499 -26.42 -3.06 -10.30
CA ARG A 499 -26.89 -2.67 -11.64
C ARG A 499 -28.41 -2.47 -11.71
N ALA A 500 -29.20 -3.40 -11.17
CA ALA A 500 -30.67 -3.32 -11.21
C ALA A 500 -31.34 -4.09 -10.08
N GLY A 501 -32.59 -3.72 -9.78
CA GLY A 501 -33.45 -4.33 -8.76
C GLY A 501 -33.68 -3.45 -7.54
N ARG A 502 -34.55 -3.91 -6.64
CA ARG A 502 -34.97 -3.19 -5.42
C ARG A 502 -34.40 -3.89 -4.19
N MET A 503 -33.51 -3.25 -3.46
CA MET A 503 -32.65 -3.93 -2.48
C MET A 503 -32.60 -3.21 -1.14
N MET A 504 -32.42 -3.97 -0.06
CA MET A 504 -32.05 -3.44 1.24
C MET A 504 -30.80 -4.14 1.78
N LEU A 505 -29.85 -3.34 2.27
CA LEU A 505 -28.70 -3.79 3.03
C LEU A 505 -28.84 -3.24 4.46
N ALA A 506 -28.90 -4.12 5.46
CA ALA A 506 -29.11 -3.74 6.86
C ALA A 506 -27.96 -4.19 7.76
N ASN A 507 -27.42 -3.27 8.57
CA ASN A 507 -26.33 -3.56 9.51
C ASN A 507 -25.08 -4.14 8.82
N CYS A 508 -24.80 -3.69 7.59
CA CYS A 508 -23.66 -4.16 6.82
C CYS A 508 -22.44 -3.24 6.98
N TYR A 509 -21.27 -3.80 6.70
CA TYR A 509 -20.04 -3.02 6.51
C TYR A 509 -19.63 -3.05 5.04
N ILE A 510 -19.31 -1.88 4.48
CA ILE A 510 -18.86 -1.74 3.09
C ILE A 510 -17.62 -0.86 3.09
N GLU A 511 -16.52 -1.33 2.47
CA GLU A 511 -15.33 -0.51 2.21
C GLU A 511 -14.91 -0.49 0.74
N GLY A 512 -14.28 0.62 0.34
CA GLY A 512 -13.73 0.80 -1.00
C GLY A 512 -13.10 2.18 -1.23
N GLU A 513 -12.54 2.39 -2.42
CA GLU A 513 -11.75 3.57 -2.80
C GLU A 513 -12.52 4.48 -3.78
N VAL A 514 -12.69 4.00 -5.01
CA VAL A 514 -13.31 4.72 -6.14
C VAL A 514 -14.59 4.02 -6.54
N ASP A 515 -15.69 4.76 -6.62
CA ASP A 515 -16.99 4.29 -7.14
C ASP A 515 -17.49 3.00 -6.48
N PHE A 516 -17.12 2.78 -5.22
CA PHE A 516 -17.23 1.46 -4.62
C PHE A 516 -18.68 1.01 -4.38
N ILE A 517 -19.66 1.90 -4.59
CA ILE A 517 -21.08 1.58 -4.76
C ILE A 517 -21.54 2.17 -6.11
N CYS A 518 -21.67 1.33 -7.13
CA CYS A 518 -21.99 1.76 -8.50
C CYS A 518 -23.17 0.98 -9.10
N GLY A 519 -23.90 1.58 -10.06
CA GLY A 519 -25.05 0.94 -10.72
C GLY A 519 -26.36 1.73 -10.66
N GLY A 520 -27.45 1.13 -11.14
CA GLY A 520 -28.78 1.72 -11.30
C GLY A 520 -29.88 0.98 -10.54
N GLY A 521 -29.56 0.34 -9.43
CA GLY A 521 -30.55 -0.24 -8.52
C GLY A 521 -31.26 0.80 -7.68
N THR A 522 -32.43 0.44 -7.15
CA THR A 522 -33.08 1.19 -6.06
C THR A 522 -32.72 0.50 -4.74
N VAL A 523 -31.90 1.14 -3.91
CA VAL A 523 -31.22 0.46 -2.79
C VAL A 523 -31.30 1.28 -1.52
N ILE A 524 -31.71 0.65 -0.42
CA ILE A 524 -31.54 1.21 0.93
C ILE A 524 -30.32 0.59 1.58
N PHE A 525 -29.39 1.42 2.04
CA PHE A 525 -28.37 1.06 3.03
C PHE A 525 -28.84 1.55 4.39
N ASP A 526 -29.26 0.65 5.28
CA ASP A 526 -29.85 0.99 6.56
C ASP A 526 -28.94 0.60 7.72
N ASN A 527 -28.59 1.59 8.54
CA ASN A 527 -27.68 1.41 9.68
C ASN A 527 -26.33 0.78 9.30
N CYS A 528 -25.87 0.99 8.06
CA CYS A 528 -24.60 0.46 7.56
C CYS A 528 -23.42 1.32 8.00
N HIS A 529 -22.24 0.70 8.05
CA HIS A 529 -20.96 1.38 8.17
C HIS A 529 -20.30 1.44 6.78
N ILE A 530 -20.20 2.65 6.25
CA ILE A 530 -19.58 2.93 4.95
C ILE A 530 -18.19 3.52 5.18
N HIS A 531 -17.14 2.82 4.76
CA HIS A 531 -15.77 3.23 5.01
C HIS A 531 -15.02 3.51 3.70
N SER A 532 -14.51 4.73 3.50
CA SER A 532 -13.69 5.03 2.30
C SER A 532 -12.21 4.87 2.60
N LEU A 533 -11.59 3.99 1.82
CA LEU A 533 -10.17 3.71 1.83
C LEU A 533 -9.37 4.84 1.19
N ASN A 534 -8.09 4.93 1.54
CA ASN A 534 -7.16 5.91 1.01
C ASN A 534 -6.88 5.68 -0.49
N HIS A 535 -7.11 6.70 -1.32
CA HIS A 535 -6.83 6.68 -2.76
C HIS A 535 -6.05 7.93 -3.20
N ARG A 536 -5.08 7.76 -4.11
CA ARG A 536 -4.12 8.82 -4.51
C ARG A 536 -4.78 10.10 -5.05
N GLU A 537 -5.94 9.98 -5.70
CA GLU A 537 -6.62 11.08 -6.40
C GLU A 537 -7.86 11.62 -5.69
N GLY A 538 -8.12 11.19 -4.47
CA GLY A 538 -9.45 11.35 -3.89
C GLY A 538 -10.33 10.12 -4.16
N GLY A 539 -11.49 10.05 -3.52
CA GLY A 539 -12.32 8.85 -3.44
C GLY A 539 -13.79 9.20 -3.55
N TYR A 540 -14.58 8.24 -3.99
CA TYR A 540 -15.97 8.45 -4.37
C TYR A 540 -16.82 7.32 -3.81
N ILE A 541 -17.79 7.66 -2.95
CA ILE A 541 -18.67 6.65 -2.35
C ILE A 541 -19.59 6.05 -3.41
N THR A 542 -20.27 6.90 -4.17
CA THR A 542 -21.25 6.43 -5.16
C THR A 542 -20.93 6.83 -6.59
N ALA A 543 -21.22 5.92 -7.49
CA ALA A 543 -21.30 6.09 -8.94
C ALA A 543 -22.70 5.68 -9.42
N ALA A 544 -23.69 6.51 -9.10
CA ALA A 544 -25.08 6.20 -9.36
C ALA A 544 -25.44 6.40 -10.84
N ALA A 545 -26.10 5.42 -11.42
CA ALA A 545 -26.80 5.52 -12.69
C ALA A 545 -28.31 5.78 -12.44
N PRO A 546 -29.07 6.20 -13.46
CA PRO A 546 -30.51 6.27 -13.35
C PRO A 546 -31.10 4.92 -12.91
N SER A 547 -31.99 4.95 -11.92
CA SER A 547 -32.61 3.73 -11.38
C SER A 547 -33.87 3.33 -12.16
N ASP A 548 -34.53 2.25 -11.72
CA ASP A 548 -35.67 1.64 -12.40
C ASP A 548 -35.36 1.09 -13.81
N THR A 549 -34.14 0.56 -13.98
CA THR A 549 -33.67 -0.03 -15.25
C THR A 549 -34.48 -1.26 -15.69
N MET A 550 -35.28 -1.82 -14.79
CA MET A 550 -36.20 -2.95 -15.05
C MET A 550 -37.66 -2.51 -15.29
N GLY A 551 -37.97 -1.20 -15.26
CA GLY A 551 -39.31 -0.67 -15.53
C GLY A 551 -40.38 -1.06 -14.51
N GLN A 552 -39.99 -1.22 -13.24
CA GLN A 552 -40.87 -1.60 -12.13
C GLN A 552 -41.56 -0.40 -11.47
N GLY A 553 -41.32 0.83 -11.93
CA GLY A 553 -41.99 2.05 -11.47
C GLY A 553 -41.43 2.61 -10.16
N VAL A 554 -40.31 2.09 -9.65
CA VAL A 554 -39.69 2.51 -8.39
C VAL A 554 -38.31 3.11 -8.65
N ASN A 555 -38.27 4.41 -8.93
CA ASN A 555 -37.06 5.15 -9.31
C ASN A 555 -36.55 6.04 -8.17
N ASN A 556 -36.06 5.44 -7.09
CA ASN A 556 -35.58 6.16 -5.90
C ASN A 556 -34.05 6.09 -5.71
N GLY A 557 -33.33 5.36 -6.57
CA GLY A 557 -31.87 5.25 -6.56
C GLY A 557 -31.31 4.78 -5.21
N TYR A 558 -30.18 5.35 -4.80
CA TYR A 558 -29.53 4.96 -3.55
C TYR A 558 -29.99 5.82 -2.38
N VAL A 559 -30.42 5.18 -1.30
CA VAL A 559 -30.82 5.81 -0.05
C VAL A 559 -29.97 5.27 1.09
N PHE A 560 -29.12 6.11 1.67
CA PHE A 560 -28.37 5.79 2.88
C PHE A 560 -29.14 6.32 4.07
N ARG A 561 -29.54 5.45 5.00
CA ARG A 561 -30.35 5.79 6.17
C ARG A 561 -29.62 5.39 7.45
N ASN A 562 -29.43 6.34 8.36
CA ASN A 562 -28.75 6.12 9.65
C ASN A 562 -27.32 5.53 9.52
N CYS A 563 -26.67 5.75 8.37
CA CYS A 563 -25.34 5.21 8.11
C CYS A 563 -24.26 6.03 8.81
N ARG A 564 -23.23 5.33 9.27
CA ARG A 564 -21.97 5.94 9.73
C ARG A 564 -20.98 5.95 8.58
N ARG A 565 -20.35 7.10 8.32
CA ARG A 565 -19.26 7.21 7.35
C ARG A 565 -17.95 7.53 8.04
N THR A 566 -16.91 6.82 7.65
CA THR A 566 -15.55 6.99 8.17
C THR A 566 -14.55 6.82 7.05
N PHE A 567 -13.31 7.24 7.27
CA PHE A 567 -12.27 7.21 6.26
C PHE A 567 -10.94 6.80 6.86
N ASP A 568 -10.00 6.36 6.02
CA ASP A 568 -8.64 6.09 6.45
C ASP A 568 -7.97 7.36 7.01
N PRO A 569 -7.30 7.31 8.17
CA PRO A 569 -6.55 8.45 8.70
C PRO A 569 -5.42 8.95 7.78
N ALA A 570 -4.96 8.11 6.85
CA ALA A 570 -3.95 8.45 5.83
C ALA A 570 -4.45 9.46 4.78
N TYR A 571 -5.72 9.88 4.83
CA TYR A 571 -6.35 10.82 3.91
C TYR A 571 -5.97 12.30 4.12
N LYS A 572 -4.71 12.59 4.48
CA LYS A 572 -4.29 13.99 4.66
C LYS A 572 -4.21 14.72 3.31
N GLY A 573 -4.88 15.87 3.22
CA GLY A 573 -4.81 16.79 2.07
C GLY A 573 -5.60 16.40 0.82
N ARG A 574 -6.50 15.40 0.88
CA ARG A 574 -7.28 14.92 -0.27
C ARG A 574 -8.78 14.94 0.04
N ASN A 575 -9.62 15.05 -1.00
CA ASN A 575 -11.07 15.17 -0.85
C ASN A 575 -11.80 13.84 -1.10
N ILE A 576 -12.79 13.54 -0.25
CA ILE A 576 -13.73 12.43 -0.45
C ILE A 576 -15.08 13.00 -0.85
N PHE A 577 -15.69 12.41 -1.86
CA PHE A 577 -16.99 12.83 -2.37
C PHE A 577 -18.05 11.78 -2.02
N LEU A 578 -19.24 12.26 -1.67
CA LEU A 578 -20.44 11.44 -1.48
C LEU A 578 -20.81 10.65 -2.73
N GLY A 579 -20.41 11.16 -3.89
CA GLY A 579 -20.46 10.47 -5.15
C GLY A 579 -19.90 11.34 -6.27
N ARG A 580 -19.83 10.77 -7.46
CA ARG A 580 -19.51 11.54 -8.66
C ARG A 580 -20.46 11.27 -9.80
N GLY A 581 -20.66 12.33 -10.60
CA GLY A 581 -21.48 12.46 -11.81
C GLY A 581 -22.82 11.71 -11.81
N ALA A 582 -23.55 11.74 -12.91
CA ALA A 582 -24.54 10.70 -13.21
C ALA A 582 -23.86 9.68 -14.12
N TRP A 583 -23.70 8.44 -13.67
CA TRP A 583 -23.00 7.43 -14.46
C TRP A 583 -23.84 7.04 -15.68
N THR A 584 -23.35 7.38 -16.87
CA THR A 584 -24.01 7.14 -18.18
C THR A 584 -23.43 5.94 -18.94
N GLY A 585 -22.26 5.43 -18.52
CA GLY A 585 -21.41 4.49 -19.26
C GLY A 585 -21.80 3.01 -19.20
N GLY A 586 -23.10 2.68 -19.29
CA GLY A 586 -23.53 1.27 -19.38
C GLY A 586 -25.04 1.01 -19.20
N SER A 587 -25.81 2.02 -18.83
CA SER A 587 -27.25 1.96 -18.53
C SER A 587 -28.15 2.56 -19.63
N GLY A 588 -27.61 2.78 -20.84
CA GLY A 588 -28.43 3.16 -22.01
C GLY A 588 -28.83 4.63 -22.09
N GLY A 589 -28.00 5.56 -21.59
CA GLY A 589 -27.99 6.96 -22.04
C GLY A 589 -29.31 7.74 -21.99
N GLY A 590 -30.26 7.37 -21.15
CA GLY A 590 -31.56 8.04 -21.02
C GLY A 590 -31.48 9.44 -20.39
N SER A 591 -32.58 10.19 -20.47
CA SER A 591 -32.77 11.49 -19.82
C SER A 591 -33.09 11.40 -18.31
N ALA A 592 -33.25 10.18 -17.78
CA ALA A 592 -33.58 9.94 -16.38
C ALA A 592 -32.43 10.36 -15.45
N GLN A 593 -32.77 10.84 -14.25
CA GLN A 593 -31.80 11.31 -13.26
C GLN A 593 -31.23 10.14 -12.44
N ALA A 594 -29.93 10.18 -12.16
CA ALA A 594 -29.33 9.37 -11.10
C ALA A 594 -29.71 9.97 -9.73
N LYS A 595 -30.10 9.12 -8.77
CA LYS A 595 -30.57 9.58 -7.45
C LYS A 595 -29.72 8.99 -6.32
N VAL A 596 -29.29 9.85 -5.41
CA VAL A 596 -28.55 9.49 -4.20
C VAL A 596 -29.04 10.37 -3.05
N VAL A 597 -29.51 9.76 -1.97
CA VAL A 597 -30.07 10.47 -0.83
C VAL A 597 -29.43 9.97 0.46
N PHE A 598 -28.90 10.88 1.26
CA PHE A 598 -28.40 10.58 2.61
C PHE A 598 -29.37 11.09 3.67
N LEU A 599 -29.99 10.18 4.42
CA LEU A 599 -30.98 10.44 5.45
C LEU A 599 -30.40 10.16 6.84
N MET A 600 -30.30 11.20 7.69
CA MET A 600 -29.92 11.08 9.11
C MET A 600 -28.56 10.39 9.32
N CYS A 601 -27.64 10.55 8.38
CA CYS A 601 -26.33 9.93 8.43
C CYS A 601 -25.30 10.88 9.10
N GLN A 602 -24.27 10.32 9.76
CA GLN A 602 -23.16 11.09 10.35
C GLN A 602 -22.03 11.35 9.33
N LEU A 603 -21.81 12.60 8.91
CA LEU A 603 -20.85 13.03 7.88
C LEU A 603 -19.56 13.51 8.53
N HIS A 604 -18.45 12.88 8.19
CA HIS A 604 -17.13 13.20 8.73
C HIS A 604 -16.47 14.36 7.95
N GLU A 605 -15.52 15.07 8.56
CA GLU A 605 -14.96 16.35 8.07
C GLU A 605 -14.20 16.22 6.73
N GLN A 606 -13.72 15.02 6.42
CA GLN A 606 -13.01 14.71 5.18
C GLN A 606 -13.92 14.77 3.93
N ILE A 607 -15.24 14.83 4.11
CA ILE A 607 -16.17 15.04 2.99
C ILE A 607 -15.88 16.42 2.39
N ALA A 608 -15.59 16.43 1.09
CA ALA A 608 -15.35 17.65 0.35
C ALA A 608 -16.49 18.64 0.58
N GLN A 609 -16.16 19.94 0.70
CA GLN A 609 -17.18 20.98 0.87
C GLN A 609 -18.22 20.96 -0.27
N ALA A 610 -17.77 20.68 -1.50
CA ALA A 610 -18.63 20.51 -2.67
C ALA A 610 -19.56 19.28 -2.58
N GLY A 611 -19.22 18.27 -1.78
CA GLY A 611 -19.99 17.02 -1.57
C GLY A 611 -19.94 16.05 -2.74
N TRP A 612 -20.07 16.55 -3.96
CA TRP A 612 -20.17 15.80 -5.20
C TRP A 612 -19.15 16.31 -6.22
N LYS A 613 -18.74 15.46 -7.16
CA LYS A 613 -17.80 15.83 -8.22
C LYS A 613 -18.29 15.31 -9.57
N ASP A 614 -18.15 16.05 -10.65
CA ASP A 614 -18.46 15.53 -11.98
C ASP A 614 -17.35 14.60 -12.50
N TRP A 615 -17.67 13.74 -13.48
CA TRP A 615 -16.73 12.74 -14.00
C TRP A 615 -15.60 13.36 -14.84
N ASP A 616 -15.99 14.33 -15.66
CA ASP A 616 -15.16 15.07 -16.59
C ASP A 616 -15.45 16.58 -16.44
N ALA A 617 -14.92 17.40 -17.34
CA ALA A 617 -15.17 18.84 -17.36
C ALA A 617 -16.63 19.20 -17.73
N ILE A 618 -17.49 18.22 -18.00
CA ILE A 618 -18.88 18.42 -18.39
C ILE A 618 -19.76 18.22 -17.16
N SER A 619 -20.53 19.24 -16.80
CA SER A 619 -21.41 19.11 -15.66
C SER A 619 -22.57 18.16 -15.93
N THR A 620 -22.79 17.23 -15.00
CA THR A 620 -23.95 16.32 -15.03
C THR A 620 -25.04 16.73 -14.05
N ALA A 621 -24.97 17.93 -13.47
CA ALA A 621 -25.89 18.42 -12.43
C ALA A 621 -27.38 18.31 -12.82
N ALA A 622 -27.75 18.58 -14.08
CA ALA A 622 -29.13 18.45 -14.56
C ALA A 622 -29.67 16.99 -14.50
N LYS A 623 -28.76 16.01 -14.47
CA LYS A 623 -29.06 14.57 -14.44
C LYS A 623 -28.92 13.98 -13.02
N GLN A 624 -28.79 14.82 -12.00
CA GLN A 624 -28.58 14.38 -10.62
C GLN A 624 -29.73 14.81 -9.71
N PHE A 625 -30.27 13.87 -8.96
CA PHE A 625 -31.10 14.11 -7.78
C PHE A 625 -30.30 13.69 -6.54
N TYR A 626 -29.34 14.52 -6.15
CA TYR A 626 -28.46 14.27 -5.02
C TYR A 626 -28.88 15.12 -3.83
N ARG A 627 -29.22 14.46 -2.71
CA ARG A 627 -29.86 15.11 -1.56
C ARG A 627 -29.32 14.64 -0.23
N GLU A 628 -29.38 15.54 0.75
CA GLU A 628 -29.12 15.25 2.16
C GLU A 628 -30.32 15.65 3.01
N TYR A 629 -30.66 14.85 4.02
CA TYR A 629 -31.76 15.14 4.92
C TYR A 629 -31.32 14.88 6.36
N LYS A 630 -31.34 15.92 7.20
CA LYS A 630 -31.01 15.84 8.64
C LYS A 630 -29.69 15.09 8.94
N CYS A 631 -28.70 15.19 8.05
CA CYS A 631 -27.36 14.67 8.31
C CYS A 631 -26.66 15.49 9.41
N THR A 632 -25.79 14.83 10.16
CA THR A 632 -25.04 15.41 11.29
C THR A 632 -23.54 15.30 11.08
N GLY A 633 -22.73 15.87 11.97
CA GLY A 633 -21.27 15.84 11.90
C GLY A 633 -20.66 16.96 11.04
N PRO A 634 -19.34 17.17 11.12
CA PRO A 634 -18.65 18.31 10.53
C PRO A 634 -18.70 18.35 8.99
N GLY A 635 -18.89 17.22 8.31
CA GLY A 635 -19.05 17.18 6.84
C GLY A 635 -20.47 17.52 6.35
N SER A 636 -21.42 17.75 7.26
CA SER A 636 -22.84 18.03 6.92
C SER A 636 -23.10 19.49 6.61
N ILE A 637 -24.07 19.74 5.72
CA ILE A 637 -24.57 21.09 5.42
C ILE A 637 -25.84 21.39 6.23
N LYS A 638 -26.06 22.68 6.50
CA LYS A 638 -27.26 23.19 7.20
C LYS A 638 -28.23 23.94 6.28
N ALA A 639 -27.75 24.36 5.12
CA ALA A 639 -28.51 24.99 4.06
C ALA A 639 -27.95 24.54 2.71
N ASP A 640 -28.74 24.69 1.66
CA ASP A 640 -28.29 24.46 0.29
C ASP A 640 -27.02 25.25 -0.05
N THR A 641 -26.17 24.65 -0.87
CA THR A 641 -25.03 25.30 -1.49
C THR A 641 -25.19 25.32 -3.02
N ALA A 642 -24.18 25.83 -3.73
CA ALA A 642 -24.14 25.77 -5.19
C ALA A 642 -24.18 24.32 -5.72
N THR A 643 -23.57 23.37 -5.00
CA THR A 643 -23.38 21.98 -5.45
C THR A 643 -24.11 20.94 -4.60
N ARG A 644 -24.58 21.30 -3.40
CA ARG A 644 -25.27 20.38 -2.48
C ARG A 644 -26.67 20.90 -2.17
N LYS A 645 -27.63 19.99 -2.18
CA LYS A 645 -29.05 20.29 -1.96
C LYS A 645 -29.60 19.46 -0.82
N LEU A 646 -30.41 20.08 0.03
CA LEU A 646 -31.17 19.42 1.06
C LEU A 646 -32.47 18.87 0.49
N LEU A 647 -32.91 17.74 1.03
CA LEU A 647 -34.25 17.22 0.81
C LEU A 647 -35.25 18.04 1.63
N THR A 648 -36.40 18.40 1.05
CA THR A 648 -37.48 19.05 1.80
C THR A 648 -38.24 18.06 2.68
N ASP A 649 -38.92 18.57 3.72
CA ASP A 649 -39.79 17.72 4.55
C ASP A 649 -40.94 17.09 3.74
N ALA A 650 -41.44 17.78 2.72
CA ALA A 650 -42.48 17.27 1.84
C ALA A 650 -41.97 16.11 0.96
N GLU A 651 -40.80 16.25 0.32
CA GLU A 651 -40.17 15.17 -0.44
C GLU A 651 -39.82 13.98 0.46
N TYR A 652 -39.33 14.24 1.67
CA TYR A 652 -39.10 13.19 2.66
C TYR A 652 -40.40 12.45 3.01
N ALA A 653 -41.46 13.19 3.36
CA ALA A 653 -42.74 12.61 3.75
C ALA A 653 -43.37 11.78 2.61
N SER A 654 -43.33 12.26 1.37
CA SER A 654 -43.96 11.59 0.24
C SER A 654 -43.21 10.34 -0.22
N THR A 655 -41.87 10.39 -0.29
CA THR A 655 -41.08 9.35 -0.96
C THR A 655 -40.13 8.59 -0.03
N TYR A 656 -39.52 9.27 0.95
CA TYR A 656 -38.37 8.72 1.70
C TYR A 656 -38.66 8.39 3.18
N SER A 657 -39.90 8.52 3.62
CA SER A 657 -40.29 8.36 5.03
C SER A 657 -40.37 6.91 5.50
N THR A 658 -40.60 5.96 4.61
CA THR A 658 -40.70 4.52 4.96
C THR A 658 -39.97 3.66 3.94
N THR A 659 -39.56 2.47 4.36
CA THR A 659 -38.94 1.48 3.47
C THR A 659 -39.86 1.10 2.31
N GLU A 660 -41.16 0.89 2.58
CA GLU A 660 -42.17 0.56 1.57
C GLU A 660 -42.28 1.64 0.48
N LYS A 661 -42.24 2.92 0.86
CA LYS A 661 -42.29 4.03 -0.12
C LYS A 661 -41.03 4.09 -1.00
N ILE A 662 -39.87 3.76 -0.43
CA ILE A 662 -38.60 3.79 -1.16
C ILE A 662 -38.46 2.58 -2.10
N LEU A 663 -38.82 1.38 -1.63
CA LEU A 663 -38.59 0.13 -2.36
C LEU A 663 -39.84 -0.44 -3.03
N GLY A 664 -41.03 0.00 -2.68
CA GLY A 664 -42.29 -0.61 -3.12
C GLY A 664 -42.51 -2.03 -2.56
N PHE A 665 -41.83 -2.39 -1.46
CA PHE A 665 -42.06 -3.62 -0.68
C PHE A 665 -41.43 -3.49 0.72
N THR A 666 -41.82 -4.37 1.65
CA THR A 666 -41.18 -4.53 2.96
C THR A 666 -40.17 -5.69 2.93
N PRO A 667 -38.85 -5.41 3.05
CA PRO A 667 -37.82 -6.44 3.15
C PRO A 667 -37.95 -7.23 4.45
N LYS A 668 -37.96 -8.55 4.35
CA LYS A 668 -37.91 -9.48 5.47
C LYS A 668 -37.15 -10.75 5.07
N MET A 669 -36.52 -11.42 6.02
CA MET A 669 -36.00 -12.75 5.75
C MET A 669 -37.17 -13.74 5.62
N PRO A 670 -37.17 -14.69 4.66
CA PRO A 670 -38.26 -15.64 4.48
C PRO A 670 -38.60 -16.48 5.71
N TYR A 671 -37.65 -16.70 6.61
CA TYR A 671 -37.86 -17.45 7.86
C TYR A 671 -38.45 -16.59 8.99
N GLU A 672 -38.50 -15.27 8.85
CA GLU A 672 -39.08 -14.33 9.82
C GLU A 672 -40.59 -14.23 9.56
N LYS A 673 -41.38 -14.66 10.54
CA LYS A 673 -42.84 -14.59 10.47
C LYS A 673 -43.34 -13.18 10.69
#